data_AF-A0A958K298-F1
#
_entry.id   AF-A0A958K298-F1
#
_cell.length_a   1.000
_cell.length_b   1.000
_cell.length_c   1.000
_cell.angle_alpha   90.00
_cell.angle_beta   90.00
_cell.angle_gamma   90.00
#
_symmetry.space_group_name_H-M   'P 1'
#
loop_
_entity.id
_entity.type
_entity.pdbx_description
1 polymer ?
#
loop_
_entity_poly.entity_id
_entity_poly.type
_entity_poly.pdbx_seq_one_letter_code
_entity_poly.pdbx_strand_id
1 'polypeptide(L)'
;QKVVEVAPAPGLKPETKEKLYAYSLKMAREVQYQNAGTFEYLVDESENIFFIEVNPRIQVEHTVTEQVTGVDIVRSQLLIGQGYRLDESALNIGTQESLTCSGFAVQCRITTEDPENDFTPDYGRLLAYRSPGGFGIRLDAGSAFTGAVISPFFDSLLVKVTGSGRDLPSAARRLWRALQEFRVRGVKTNIAFLLNVLSHPVFQSGATRVNFIADHPELLRYKKGRDRATRLLQFLGEIAVNGNPDVKGTTPRLRYTVAPVPAFNPGTQPPPGSRDRLKFMGREAFVNDLLKNPKVQYTDTSFRDAHQSLLATRVRTYDLLQIAEAYAQAHPELFSIEMWGGATFDVAMRFLHECPWRRLKLLREAIPNILFQMLFRGSNGVGYSAYPDSVIEAFIVKAAENGIDVFRIFDSMNWLEAMKTSIKTVLDQTDALAEVCICYTGDIGDRSRTKYTLKYYLDLAKQIEDLGAHLIAIKDMAGLLKPAAAEELVGELKAALSIPIHLHTHDTSSIQAASYLKAVDAGVDVIDVALASVSGLTSQPNFNSIATMLNQHPRGQAIDVSSLNQFSQYFEVVREFYAPFETELRAGTAEVYEHEIPGGQYSNLRPQARALGLEDEFETVKKNYIAVNQLLGDLVKVTPSSKVVGDVALFMTSNKLTAEDLITRGDELSFPESLKSFFRGDLGQPFGGFPEALQAKVLKGEEAYTCRPNQRIDAIDMEQGFEDFRSSFGDHRSFEEYLSFILYPKVYQDFVQAEKRYGDLSVLPTPAFLYALEPGQELLIDIDRGKTLIIELRYIEAPDEQGMRRVHFRLNGQARAIDVVDQSITPKTRAHRKVERDSHIGAPLQGKLSDLMVSVGDAVEKGAVLFVIEAMKMETTVTAPRAGIVEDIFLQPGDLVATDDLIVNLIDS
;
A
#
# COMPACT_ATOMS: atom_id res chain seq x y z
N GLN A 1 -2.30 27.09 -32.26
CA GLN A 1 -0.86 27.31 -31.97
C GLN A 1 -0.05 26.21 -32.66
N LYS A 2 1.21 26.46 -33.03
CA LYS A 2 2.08 25.42 -33.64
C LYS A 2 2.59 24.48 -32.53
N VAL A 3 2.57 23.17 -32.79
CA VAL A 3 2.92 22.11 -31.81
C VAL A 3 4.08 21.26 -32.31
N VAL A 4 3.95 20.74 -33.54
CA VAL A 4 4.95 19.91 -34.22
C VAL A 4 5.15 20.49 -35.61
N GLU A 5 6.41 20.68 -36.01
CA GLU A 5 6.76 21.19 -37.33
C GLU A 5 7.54 20.15 -38.12
N VAL A 6 7.31 20.08 -39.43
CA VAL A 6 7.93 19.11 -40.34
C VAL A 6 8.52 19.84 -41.54
N ALA A 7 9.76 19.53 -41.89
CA ALA A 7 10.38 19.96 -43.14
C ALA A 7 10.97 18.75 -43.90
N PRO A 8 10.86 18.69 -45.23
CA PRO A 8 9.96 19.48 -46.07
C PRO A 8 8.48 19.06 -45.88
N ALA A 9 7.54 19.84 -46.43
CA ALA A 9 6.11 19.50 -46.38
C ALA A 9 5.84 18.13 -47.06
N PRO A 10 5.31 17.12 -46.33
CA PRO A 10 4.96 15.83 -46.90
C PRO A 10 3.70 15.94 -47.78
N GLY A 11 3.57 15.07 -48.77
CA GLY A 11 2.31 14.91 -49.52
C GLY A 11 1.97 15.97 -50.59
N LEU A 12 2.56 17.17 -50.55
CA LEU A 12 2.31 18.19 -51.60
C LEU A 12 2.94 17.79 -52.94
N LYS A 13 2.21 18.02 -54.04
CA LYS A 13 2.75 17.85 -55.40
C LYS A 13 3.95 18.78 -55.62
N PRO A 14 4.96 18.34 -56.41
CA PRO A 14 6.10 19.18 -56.75
C PRO A 14 5.71 20.55 -57.34
N GLU A 15 4.71 20.59 -58.22
CA GLU A 15 4.23 21.85 -58.84
C GLU A 15 3.71 22.86 -57.81
N THR A 16 3.03 22.37 -56.77
CA THR A 16 2.48 23.20 -55.69
C THR A 16 3.59 23.76 -54.82
N LYS A 17 4.62 22.96 -54.53
CA LYS A 17 5.82 23.42 -53.81
C LYS A 17 6.55 24.52 -54.58
N GLU A 18 6.76 24.33 -55.89
CA GLU A 18 7.39 25.33 -56.75
C GLU A 18 6.59 26.64 -56.80
N LYS A 19 5.25 26.58 -56.86
CA LYS A 19 4.40 27.77 -56.78
C LYS A 19 4.58 28.52 -55.46
N LEU A 20 4.61 27.82 -54.32
CA LEU A 20 4.85 28.43 -53.01
C LEU A 20 6.19 29.16 -52.96
N TYR A 21 7.26 28.56 -53.51
CA TYR A 21 8.58 29.20 -53.59
C TYR A 21 8.56 30.42 -54.52
N ALA A 22 7.98 30.29 -55.71
CA ALA A 22 7.90 31.37 -56.68
C ALA A 22 7.11 32.58 -56.16
N TYR A 23 5.98 32.36 -55.47
CA TYR A 23 5.18 33.43 -54.86
C TYR A 23 5.95 34.14 -53.76
N SER A 24 6.62 33.38 -52.88
CA SER A 24 7.43 33.94 -51.79
C SER A 24 8.58 34.79 -52.33
N LEU A 25 9.31 34.28 -53.32
CA LEU A 25 10.41 35.01 -53.96
C LEU A 25 9.93 36.24 -54.72
N LYS A 26 8.76 36.18 -55.38
CA LYS A 26 8.18 37.33 -56.07
C LYS A 26 7.87 38.46 -55.08
N MET A 27 7.19 38.13 -53.97
CA MET A 27 6.89 39.12 -52.93
C MET A 27 8.15 39.68 -52.29
N ALA A 28 9.11 38.82 -51.93
CA ALA A 28 10.38 39.24 -51.35
C ALA A 28 11.17 40.20 -52.26
N ARG A 29 11.20 39.94 -53.57
CA ARG A 29 11.86 40.81 -54.56
C ARG A 29 11.17 42.16 -54.70
N GLU A 30 9.83 42.17 -54.75
CA GLU A 30 9.04 43.40 -54.87
C GLU A 30 9.31 44.37 -53.71
N VAL A 31 9.43 43.84 -52.49
CA VAL A 31 9.69 44.65 -51.29
C VAL A 31 11.18 44.77 -50.94
N GLN A 32 12.07 44.28 -51.82
CA GLN A 32 13.52 44.26 -51.60
C GLN A 32 13.92 43.68 -50.23
N TYR A 33 13.24 42.59 -49.84
CA TYR A 33 13.36 41.99 -48.52
C TYR A 33 14.82 41.67 -48.15
N GLN A 34 15.23 42.03 -46.94
CA GLN A 34 16.57 41.80 -46.41
C GLN A 34 16.52 40.86 -45.20
N ASN A 35 17.58 40.08 -45.01
CA ASN A 35 17.73 39.12 -43.91
C ASN A 35 16.75 37.92 -44.00
N ALA A 36 16.58 37.16 -42.92
CA ALA A 36 15.66 36.01 -42.89
C ALA A 36 14.20 36.46 -42.67
N GLY A 37 13.27 35.79 -43.33
CA GLY A 37 11.83 35.98 -43.18
C GLY A 37 11.08 34.74 -43.63
N THR A 38 9.86 34.55 -43.12
CA THR A 38 9.00 33.42 -43.50
C THR A 38 7.69 33.92 -44.09
N PHE A 39 7.33 33.40 -45.26
CA PHE A 39 6.05 33.68 -45.91
C PHE A 39 5.12 32.50 -45.65
N GLU A 40 3.99 32.76 -45.02
CA GLU A 40 3.04 31.72 -44.62
C GLU A 40 1.84 31.66 -45.56
N TYR A 41 1.37 30.43 -45.79
CA TYR A 41 0.25 30.13 -46.69
C TYR A 41 -0.66 29.08 -46.07
N LEU A 42 -1.94 29.13 -46.42
CA LEU A 42 -2.86 27.99 -46.30
C LEU A 42 -2.96 27.29 -47.65
N VAL A 43 -2.96 25.96 -47.62
CA VAL A 43 -3.15 25.10 -48.79
C VAL A 43 -4.35 24.20 -48.54
N ASP A 44 -5.34 24.24 -49.43
CA ASP A 44 -6.55 23.41 -49.30
C ASP A 44 -6.35 22.00 -49.90
N GLU A 45 -7.37 21.14 -49.82
CA GLU A 45 -7.32 19.77 -50.34
C GLU A 45 -7.10 19.68 -51.86
N SER A 46 -7.50 20.72 -52.60
CA SER A 46 -7.30 20.83 -54.05
C SER A 46 -5.93 21.45 -54.40
N GLU A 47 -5.09 21.70 -53.39
CA GLU A 47 -3.81 22.38 -53.48
C GLU A 47 -3.90 23.84 -54.00
N ASN A 48 -5.03 24.52 -53.74
CA ASN A 48 -5.10 25.98 -53.92
C ASN A 48 -4.32 26.68 -52.80
N ILE A 49 -3.56 27.71 -53.17
CA ILE A 49 -2.63 28.43 -52.28
C ILE A 49 -3.22 29.79 -51.89
N PHE A 50 -3.33 30.05 -50.60
CA PHE A 50 -3.81 31.31 -50.04
C PHE A 50 -2.72 31.92 -49.15
N PHE A 51 -2.21 33.10 -49.50
CA PHE A 51 -1.27 33.82 -48.66
C PHE A 51 -1.96 34.32 -47.38
N ILE A 52 -1.26 34.24 -46.24
CA ILE A 52 -1.79 34.71 -44.95
C ILE A 52 -0.94 35.80 -44.31
N GLU A 53 0.37 35.59 -44.17
CA GLU A 53 1.24 36.54 -43.47
C GLU A 53 2.71 36.42 -43.87
N VAL A 54 3.49 37.46 -43.52
CA VAL A 54 4.95 37.40 -43.49
C VAL A 54 5.40 37.58 -42.05
N ASN A 55 6.29 36.71 -41.59
CA ASN A 55 7.03 36.88 -40.36
C ASN A 55 8.40 37.47 -40.70
N PRO A 56 8.62 38.78 -40.45
CA PRO A 56 9.85 39.46 -40.86
C PRO A 56 11.00 39.21 -39.87
N ARG A 57 11.17 37.96 -39.44
CA ARG A 57 12.12 37.51 -38.42
C ARG A 57 12.34 36.00 -38.53
N ILE A 58 13.33 35.51 -37.80
CA ILE A 58 13.49 34.08 -37.57
C ILE A 58 12.30 33.49 -36.82
N GLN A 59 11.94 32.25 -37.17
CA GLN A 59 10.91 31.48 -36.48
C GLN A 59 11.52 30.40 -35.58
N VAL A 60 10.75 29.94 -34.61
CA VAL A 60 11.19 28.95 -33.61
C VAL A 60 11.62 27.64 -34.30
N GLU A 61 10.91 27.28 -35.36
CA GLU A 61 11.04 26.11 -36.23
C GLU A 61 12.07 26.23 -37.36
N HIS A 62 12.91 27.27 -37.38
CA HIS A 62 14.01 27.34 -38.37
C HIS A 62 14.90 26.08 -38.36
N THR A 63 15.01 25.43 -37.21
CA THR A 63 15.80 24.23 -36.95
C THR A 63 15.49 23.07 -37.90
N VAL A 64 14.21 22.84 -38.27
CA VAL A 64 13.86 21.76 -39.22
C VAL A 64 14.38 22.06 -40.62
N THR A 65 14.38 23.34 -41.02
CA THR A 65 14.93 23.78 -42.30
C THR A 65 16.44 23.62 -42.32
N GLU A 66 17.15 24.03 -41.27
CA GLU A 66 18.61 23.84 -41.18
C GLU A 66 19.00 22.36 -41.25
N GLN A 67 18.19 21.46 -40.65
CA GLN A 67 18.46 20.02 -40.67
C GLN A 67 18.33 19.40 -42.07
N VAL A 68 17.42 19.89 -42.92
CA VAL A 68 17.22 19.33 -44.27
C VAL A 68 18.03 20.04 -45.35
N THR A 69 18.44 21.30 -45.14
CA THR A 69 19.24 22.05 -46.11
C THR A 69 20.72 22.10 -45.79
N GLY A 70 21.10 21.91 -44.52
CA GLY A 70 22.48 22.11 -44.04
C GLY A 70 22.89 23.58 -43.91
N VAL A 71 21.97 24.53 -44.14
CA VAL A 71 22.24 25.97 -44.02
C VAL A 71 22.01 26.41 -42.59
N ASP A 72 23.01 27.04 -41.98
CA ASP A 72 22.89 27.72 -40.68
C ASP A 72 22.25 29.10 -40.89
N ILE A 73 20.96 29.20 -40.59
CA ILE A 73 20.14 30.39 -40.83
C ILE A 73 20.55 31.51 -39.88
N VAL A 74 20.77 31.22 -38.59
CA VAL A 74 21.13 32.25 -37.60
C VAL A 74 22.48 32.89 -37.94
N ARG A 75 23.49 32.07 -38.25
CA ARG A 75 24.79 32.56 -38.74
C ARG A 75 24.60 33.38 -40.01
N SER A 76 23.73 32.93 -40.91
CA SER A 76 23.47 33.64 -42.15
C SER A 76 22.87 35.02 -41.91
N GLN A 77 21.92 35.16 -40.98
CA GLN A 77 21.35 36.46 -40.60
C GLN A 77 22.41 37.45 -40.11
N LEU A 78 23.36 36.98 -39.29
CA LEU A 78 24.44 37.82 -38.77
C LEU A 78 25.38 38.31 -39.87
N LEU A 79 25.78 37.42 -40.79
CA LEU A 79 26.66 37.76 -41.91
C LEU A 79 25.97 38.69 -42.91
N ILE A 80 24.70 38.45 -43.23
CA ILE A 80 23.91 39.38 -44.07
C ILE A 80 23.80 40.75 -43.38
N GLY A 81 23.60 40.79 -42.06
CA GLY A 81 23.59 42.03 -41.28
C GLY A 81 24.93 42.79 -41.29
N GLN A 82 26.04 42.09 -41.53
CA GLN A 82 27.38 42.67 -41.74
C GLN A 82 27.63 43.11 -43.18
N GLY A 83 26.68 42.88 -44.10
CA GLY A 83 26.77 43.27 -45.50
C GLY A 83 27.32 42.20 -46.45
N TYR A 84 27.55 40.95 -45.97
CA TYR A 84 27.98 39.85 -46.83
C TYR A 84 26.85 39.39 -47.77
N ARG A 85 27.20 39.06 -49.02
CA ARG A 85 26.28 38.46 -49.98
C ARG A 85 26.18 36.94 -49.82
N LEU A 86 25.05 36.37 -50.20
CA LEU A 86 24.76 34.92 -50.09
C LEU A 86 25.76 34.02 -50.83
N ASP A 87 26.37 34.51 -51.92
CA ASP A 87 27.32 33.81 -52.77
C ASP A 87 28.79 33.95 -52.33
N GLU A 88 29.08 34.79 -51.34
CA GLU A 88 30.45 34.93 -50.81
C GLU A 88 30.87 33.72 -49.98
N SER A 89 32.17 33.42 -49.96
CA SER A 89 32.74 32.24 -49.28
C SER A 89 32.43 32.17 -47.78
N ALA A 90 32.10 33.30 -47.14
CA ALA A 90 31.68 33.36 -45.74
C ALA A 90 30.32 32.69 -45.50
N LEU A 91 29.38 32.81 -46.45
CA LEU A 91 28.02 32.23 -46.41
C LEU A 91 27.94 30.93 -47.21
N ASN A 92 28.55 30.92 -48.40
CA ASN A 92 28.65 29.77 -49.31
C ASN A 92 27.30 29.08 -49.61
N ILE A 93 26.22 29.88 -49.69
CA ILE A 93 24.87 29.40 -50.05
C ILE A 93 24.76 29.27 -51.58
N GLY A 94 25.45 30.14 -52.32
CA GLY A 94 25.56 30.07 -53.78
C GLY A 94 24.29 30.50 -54.50
N THR A 95 23.75 29.61 -55.33
CA THR A 95 22.57 29.85 -56.18
C THR A 95 21.34 29.11 -55.65
N GLN A 96 20.14 29.42 -56.16
CA GLN A 96 18.94 28.69 -55.75
C GLN A 96 19.02 27.21 -56.13
N GLU A 97 19.65 26.91 -57.27
CA GLU A 97 19.81 25.56 -57.82
C GLU A 97 20.79 24.69 -57.02
N SER A 98 21.69 25.30 -56.24
CA SER A 98 22.61 24.56 -55.36
C SER A 98 21.99 24.16 -54.03
N LEU A 99 20.79 24.66 -53.70
CA LEU A 99 20.08 24.30 -52.47
C LEU A 99 19.24 23.04 -52.67
N THR A 100 19.59 21.99 -51.94
CA THR A 100 18.83 20.72 -51.93
C THR A 100 18.26 20.45 -50.55
N CYS A 101 17.02 19.96 -50.49
CA CYS A 101 16.46 19.37 -49.27
C CYS A 101 16.77 17.87 -49.24
N SER A 102 17.43 17.41 -48.18
CA SER A 102 17.76 16.00 -47.97
C SER A 102 16.99 15.44 -46.77
N GLY A 103 16.24 14.36 -47.00
CA GLY A 103 15.47 13.68 -45.96
C GLY A 103 14.34 14.53 -45.38
N PHE A 104 14.02 14.26 -44.11
CA PHE A 104 12.99 14.93 -43.33
C PHE A 104 13.52 15.30 -41.94
N ALA A 105 13.02 16.39 -41.39
CA ALA A 105 13.21 16.79 -40.02
C ALA A 105 11.86 17.11 -39.37
N VAL A 106 11.71 16.72 -38.11
CA VAL A 106 10.54 16.98 -37.28
C VAL A 106 10.99 17.68 -36.01
N GLN A 107 10.36 18.78 -35.63
CA GLN A 107 10.58 19.46 -34.35
C GLN A 107 9.38 19.27 -33.44
N CYS A 108 9.65 18.94 -32.17
CA CYS A 108 8.69 19.04 -31.09
C CYS A 108 9.18 20.06 -30.04
N ARG A 109 8.24 20.77 -29.43
CA ARG A 109 8.49 21.69 -28.32
C ARG A 109 8.06 21.02 -27.02
N ILE A 110 9.02 20.72 -26.14
CA ILE A 110 8.69 20.22 -24.81
C ILE A 110 8.40 21.42 -23.92
N THR A 111 7.18 21.47 -23.38
CA THR A 111 6.69 22.54 -22.50
C THR A 111 6.27 21.98 -21.14
N THR A 112 6.00 22.87 -20.18
CA THR A 112 5.38 22.50 -18.89
C THR A 112 3.85 22.42 -18.93
N GLU A 113 3.24 22.53 -20.11
CA GLU A 113 1.79 22.47 -20.29
C GLU A 113 1.27 21.07 -19.98
N ASP A 114 0.18 21.00 -19.21
CA ASP A 114 -0.50 19.76 -18.87
C ASP A 114 -1.66 19.50 -19.83
N PRO A 115 -1.55 18.52 -20.76
CA PRO A 115 -2.63 18.22 -21.70
C PRO A 115 -3.92 17.75 -21.03
N GLU A 116 -3.88 17.27 -19.78
CA GLU A 116 -5.08 16.89 -19.01
C GLU A 116 -5.79 18.10 -18.37
N ASN A 117 -5.12 19.25 -18.30
CA ASN A 117 -5.64 20.48 -17.68
C ASN A 117 -5.65 21.63 -18.68
N ASP A 118 -6.22 21.38 -19.86
CA ASP A 118 -6.37 22.34 -20.97
C ASP A 118 -5.06 23.04 -21.36
N PHE A 119 -3.95 22.29 -21.34
CA PHE A 119 -2.61 22.80 -21.62
C PHE A 119 -2.17 23.95 -20.71
N THR A 120 -2.74 24.06 -19.51
CA THR A 120 -2.27 25.02 -18.50
C THR A 120 -0.80 24.73 -18.16
N PRO A 121 0.10 25.72 -18.20
CA PRO A 121 1.49 25.52 -17.81
C PRO A 121 1.63 25.22 -16.33
N ASP A 122 2.43 24.21 -16.03
CA ASP A 122 2.87 23.90 -14.68
C ASP A 122 4.15 24.68 -14.33
N TYR A 123 4.36 24.95 -13.04
CA TYR A 123 5.45 25.79 -12.55
C TYR A 123 6.13 25.15 -11.36
N GLY A 124 7.35 25.61 -11.09
CA GLY A 124 8.12 25.14 -9.95
C GLY A 124 9.46 24.57 -10.35
N ARG A 125 10.08 23.84 -9.42
CA ARG A 125 11.47 23.43 -9.53
C ARG A 125 11.60 22.14 -10.32
N LEU A 126 12.51 22.12 -11.29
CA LEU A 126 12.92 20.87 -11.96
C LEU A 126 13.77 20.02 -11.01
N LEU A 127 13.17 18.97 -10.44
CA LEU A 127 13.84 18.00 -9.56
C LEU A 127 14.85 17.12 -10.32
N ALA A 128 14.60 16.88 -11.60
CA ALA A 128 15.53 16.21 -12.49
C ALA A 128 15.27 16.65 -13.94
N TYR A 129 16.36 16.89 -14.68
CA TYR A 129 16.33 17.15 -16.12
C TYR A 129 17.41 16.32 -16.81
N ARG A 130 17.00 15.38 -17.67
CA ARG A 130 17.89 14.60 -18.54
C ARG A 130 17.42 14.70 -19.97
N SER A 131 18.32 15.14 -20.83
CA SER A 131 18.12 15.16 -22.27
C SER A 131 18.67 13.90 -22.96
N PRO A 132 18.07 13.49 -24.09
CA PRO A 132 18.55 12.42 -24.95
C PRO A 132 19.69 12.91 -25.85
N GLY A 133 20.32 11.99 -26.58
CA GLY A 133 21.28 12.32 -27.63
C GLY A 133 21.23 11.30 -28.77
N GLY A 134 22.30 11.23 -29.56
CA GLY A 134 22.47 10.26 -30.64
C GLY A 134 22.28 10.85 -32.05
N PHE A 135 22.59 10.04 -33.06
CA PHE A 135 22.56 10.47 -34.47
C PHE A 135 21.17 10.97 -34.90
N GLY A 136 21.14 12.16 -35.50
CA GLY A 136 19.91 12.78 -36.01
C GLY A 136 19.02 13.38 -34.94
N ILE A 137 19.53 13.64 -33.73
CA ILE A 137 18.84 14.39 -32.68
C ILE A 137 19.58 15.70 -32.41
N ARG A 138 18.86 16.82 -32.52
CA ARG A 138 19.32 18.15 -32.15
C ARG A 138 18.46 18.68 -31.00
N LEU A 139 19.12 19.34 -30.05
CA LEU A 139 18.48 19.95 -28.89
C LEU A 139 18.85 21.44 -28.82
N ASP A 140 17.82 22.27 -28.70
CA ASP A 140 17.97 23.70 -28.46
C ASP A 140 17.23 23.98 -27.12
N ALA A 141 18.00 23.96 -26.03
CA ALA A 141 17.46 24.09 -24.67
C ALA A 141 17.13 25.54 -24.32
N GLY A 142 16.02 25.74 -23.61
CA GLY A 142 15.74 26.98 -22.89
C GLY A 142 16.44 27.00 -21.54
N SER A 143 15.80 27.61 -20.53
CA SER A 143 16.31 27.67 -19.15
C SER A 143 16.01 26.40 -18.34
N ALA A 144 16.15 25.23 -18.95
CA ALA A 144 15.82 23.94 -18.34
C ALA A 144 17.08 23.16 -17.94
N PHE A 145 17.35 23.10 -16.64
CA PHE A 145 18.41 22.28 -16.03
C PHE A 145 17.96 21.80 -14.64
N THR A 146 18.59 20.76 -14.11
CA THR A 146 18.27 20.24 -12.76
C THR A 146 18.46 21.35 -11.72
N GLY A 147 17.41 21.65 -10.97
CA GLY A 147 17.38 22.73 -9.98
C GLY A 147 16.83 24.06 -10.50
N ALA A 148 16.63 24.24 -11.81
CA ALA A 148 15.99 25.44 -12.36
C ALA A 148 14.56 25.58 -11.84
N VAL A 149 14.11 26.83 -11.62
CA VAL A 149 12.73 27.14 -11.21
C VAL A 149 12.01 27.74 -12.41
N ILE A 150 11.00 27.02 -12.90
CA ILE A 150 10.15 27.49 -14.00
C ILE A 150 9.17 28.51 -13.43
N SER A 151 9.24 29.72 -13.96
CA SER A 151 8.45 30.87 -13.52
C SER A 151 7.17 30.99 -14.35
N PRO A 152 6.06 31.48 -13.76
CA PRO A 152 4.85 31.77 -14.50
C PRO A 152 4.95 32.99 -15.42
N PHE A 153 6.02 33.79 -15.36
CA PHE A 153 6.09 35.07 -16.08
C PHE A 153 6.55 34.97 -17.54
N PHE A 154 6.99 33.79 -18.01
CA PHE A 154 7.52 33.57 -19.35
C PHE A 154 6.83 32.40 -20.04
N ASP A 155 7.23 32.08 -21.28
CA ASP A 155 6.72 30.91 -21.95
C ASP A 155 7.13 29.61 -21.23
N SER A 156 6.32 28.57 -21.41
CA SER A 156 6.48 27.27 -20.75
C SER A 156 7.54 26.38 -21.41
N LEU A 157 8.31 26.90 -22.37
CA LEU A 157 9.24 26.12 -23.20
C LEU A 157 10.45 25.65 -22.39
N LEU A 158 10.62 24.34 -22.30
CA LEU A 158 11.80 23.72 -21.67
C LEU A 158 12.92 23.51 -22.70
N VAL A 159 12.58 22.84 -23.81
CA VAL A 159 13.56 22.45 -24.83
C VAL A 159 12.87 22.17 -26.16
N LYS A 160 13.51 22.58 -27.26
CA LYS A 160 13.12 22.17 -28.60
C LYS A 160 13.93 20.93 -28.99
N VAL A 161 13.25 19.94 -29.53
CA VAL A 161 13.87 18.66 -29.91
C VAL A 161 13.58 18.43 -31.38
N THR A 162 14.64 18.39 -32.20
CA THR A 162 14.52 18.14 -33.64
C THR A 162 15.10 16.77 -33.97
N GLY A 163 14.30 15.92 -34.60
CA GLY A 163 14.72 14.61 -35.11
C GLY A 163 14.79 14.63 -36.63
N SER A 164 15.90 14.16 -37.22
CA SER A 164 16.09 14.07 -38.67
C SER A 164 16.26 12.62 -39.14
N GLY A 165 15.78 12.33 -40.36
CA GLY A 165 15.74 10.99 -40.95
C GLY A 165 15.63 11.02 -42.47
N ARG A 166 15.76 9.87 -43.13
CA ARG A 166 15.66 9.76 -44.59
C ARG A 166 14.22 9.92 -45.11
N ASP A 167 13.26 9.56 -44.28
CA ASP A 167 11.82 9.72 -44.50
C ASP A 167 11.15 10.22 -43.21
N LEU A 168 9.90 10.70 -43.33
CA LEU A 168 9.12 11.20 -42.20
C LEU A 168 8.96 10.15 -41.07
N PRO A 169 8.60 8.88 -41.36
CA PRO A 169 8.52 7.86 -40.32
C PRO A 169 9.82 7.65 -39.53
N SER A 170 10.98 7.69 -40.21
CA SER A 170 12.28 7.53 -39.57
C SER A 170 12.64 8.73 -38.70
N ALA A 171 12.37 9.96 -39.16
CA ALA A 171 12.57 11.17 -38.38
C ALA A 171 11.67 11.17 -37.13
N ALA A 172 10.39 10.84 -37.31
CA ALA A 172 9.40 10.72 -36.23
C ALA A 172 9.79 9.62 -35.22
N ARG A 173 10.26 8.45 -35.67
CA ARG A 173 10.69 7.35 -34.78
C ARG A 173 11.91 7.71 -33.94
N ARG A 174 12.89 8.40 -34.53
CA ARG A 174 14.07 8.90 -33.79
C ARG A 174 13.67 9.89 -32.72
N LEU A 175 12.80 10.83 -33.08
CA LEU A 175 12.26 11.82 -32.16
C LEU A 175 11.41 11.17 -31.06
N TRP A 176 10.58 10.19 -31.41
CA TRP A 176 9.78 9.42 -30.45
C TRP A 176 10.65 8.72 -29.41
N ARG A 177 11.74 8.06 -29.83
CA ARG A 177 12.73 7.47 -28.90
C ARG A 177 13.39 8.54 -28.03
N ALA A 178 13.77 9.69 -28.62
CA ALA A 178 14.36 10.79 -27.86
C ALA A 178 13.40 11.31 -26.77
N LEU A 179 12.12 11.50 -27.10
CA LEU A 179 11.06 11.89 -26.16
C LEU A 179 10.87 10.86 -25.04
N GLN A 180 10.95 9.56 -25.33
CA GLN A 180 10.89 8.51 -24.30
C GLN A 180 12.10 8.48 -23.36
N GLU A 181 13.26 8.94 -23.82
CA GLU A 181 14.49 8.99 -23.01
C GLU A 181 14.55 10.21 -22.10
N PHE A 182 13.82 11.28 -22.41
CA PHE A 182 13.72 12.44 -21.55
C PHE A 182 13.27 12.05 -20.14
N ARG A 183 13.92 12.63 -19.14
CA ARG A 183 13.47 12.57 -17.75
C ARG A 183 13.36 13.99 -17.24
N VAL A 184 12.12 14.48 -17.19
CA VAL A 184 11.76 15.75 -16.54
C VAL A 184 10.92 15.40 -15.31
N ARG A 185 11.28 15.98 -14.16
CA ARG A 185 10.60 15.79 -12.87
C ARG A 185 10.48 17.13 -12.15
N GLY A 186 9.44 17.25 -11.33
CA GLY A 186 9.13 18.46 -10.58
C GLY A 186 8.05 19.34 -11.20
N VAL A 187 7.83 19.20 -12.51
CA VAL A 187 6.71 19.81 -13.24
C VAL A 187 6.13 18.79 -14.23
N LYS A 188 4.87 18.96 -14.61
CA LYS A 188 4.24 18.24 -15.72
C LYS A 188 4.83 18.69 -17.06
N THR A 189 4.65 17.87 -18.09
CA THR A 189 5.13 18.16 -19.45
C THR A 189 4.19 17.60 -20.50
N ASN A 190 4.19 18.21 -21.68
CA ASN A 190 3.43 17.74 -22.85
C ASN A 190 4.02 16.51 -23.58
N ILE A 191 5.09 15.88 -23.06
CA ILE A 191 5.81 14.76 -23.73
C ILE A 191 4.89 13.60 -24.11
N ALA A 192 3.96 13.22 -23.23
CA ALA A 192 3.07 12.08 -23.48
C ALA A 192 2.13 12.33 -24.67
N PHE A 193 1.60 13.55 -24.78
CA PHE A 193 0.83 14.00 -25.92
C PHE A 193 1.66 13.99 -27.21
N LEU A 194 2.91 14.49 -27.16
CA LEU A 194 3.82 14.46 -28.33
C LEU A 194 4.14 13.03 -28.78
N LEU A 195 4.31 12.08 -27.86
CA LEU A 195 4.50 10.66 -28.21
C LEU A 195 3.28 10.09 -28.94
N ASN A 196 2.07 10.44 -28.53
CA ASN A 196 0.83 10.06 -29.22
C ASN A 196 0.79 10.66 -30.64
N VAL A 197 1.04 11.97 -30.78
CA VAL A 197 1.08 12.64 -32.10
C VAL A 197 2.07 11.95 -33.04
N LEU A 198 3.31 11.73 -32.59
CA LEU A 198 4.35 11.14 -33.43
C LEU A 198 4.05 9.70 -33.83
N SER A 199 3.29 8.94 -33.04
CA SER A 199 2.95 7.54 -33.35
C SER A 199 1.65 7.40 -34.15
N HIS A 200 0.87 8.47 -34.32
CA HIS A 200 -0.42 8.42 -34.97
C HIS A 200 -0.30 8.11 -36.48
N PRO A 201 -1.12 7.21 -37.05
CA PRO A 201 -1.03 6.82 -38.46
C PRO A 201 -1.15 7.99 -39.44
N VAL A 202 -2.04 8.96 -39.16
CA VAL A 202 -2.22 10.16 -40.00
C VAL A 202 -0.95 11.01 -40.02
N PHE A 203 -0.28 11.18 -38.86
CA PHE A 203 1.00 11.89 -38.79
C PHE A 203 2.10 11.15 -39.55
N GLN A 204 2.21 9.83 -39.34
CA GLN A 204 3.20 8.98 -40.01
C GLN A 204 3.07 9.00 -41.54
N SER A 205 1.85 9.10 -42.06
CA SER A 205 1.57 9.23 -43.50
C SER A 205 1.81 10.63 -44.06
N GLY A 206 2.00 11.64 -43.22
CA GLY A 206 2.12 13.04 -43.63
C GLY A 206 0.80 13.70 -44.05
N ALA A 207 -0.35 13.10 -43.71
CA ALA A 207 -1.68 13.57 -44.10
C ALA A 207 -2.34 14.52 -43.08
N THR A 208 -1.55 15.13 -42.18
CA THR A 208 -2.07 16.01 -41.13
C THR A 208 -2.59 17.33 -41.69
N ARG A 209 -3.69 17.81 -41.11
CA ARG A 209 -4.34 19.09 -41.45
C ARG A 209 -4.41 19.99 -40.21
N VAL A 210 -4.83 21.25 -40.39
CA VAL A 210 -4.92 22.24 -39.30
C VAL A 210 -5.79 21.78 -38.11
N ASN A 211 -6.82 20.97 -38.37
CA ASN A 211 -7.73 20.45 -37.34
C ASN A 211 -7.29 19.09 -36.75
N PHE A 212 -6.14 18.54 -37.14
CA PHE A 212 -5.72 17.18 -36.76
C PHE A 212 -5.82 16.89 -35.25
N ILE A 213 -5.40 17.81 -34.38
CA ILE A 213 -5.48 17.58 -32.93
C ILE A 213 -6.94 17.61 -32.44
N ALA A 214 -7.77 18.50 -32.99
CA ALA A 214 -9.19 18.62 -32.63
C ALA A 214 -10.02 17.42 -33.11
N ASP A 215 -9.69 16.88 -34.28
CA ASP A 215 -10.35 15.72 -34.89
C ASP A 215 -9.97 14.39 -34.21
N HIS A 216 -8.92 14.38 -33.37
CA HIS A 216 -8.34 13.20 -32.74
C HIS A 216 -8.19 13.36 -31.21
N PRO A 217 -9.29 13.41 -30.44
CA PRO A 217 -9.26 13.61 -28.98
C PRO A 217 -8.55 12.48 -28.22
N GLU A 218 -8.39 11.30 -28.83
CA GLU A 218 -7.59 10.19 -28.28
C GLU A 218 -6.12 10.56 -28.06
N LEU A 219 -5.58 11.56 -28.76
CA LEU A 219 -4.20 12.03 -28.58
C LEU A 219 -3.94 12.59 -27.17
N LEU A 220 -4.98 13.05 -26.48
CA LEU A 220 -4.92 13.58 -25.12
C LEU A 220 -4.98 12.47 -24.05
N ARG A 221 -5.29 11.22 -24.43
CA ARG A 221 -5.37 10.09 -23.50
C ARG A 221 -4.04 9.33 -23.46
N TYR A 222 -3.39 9.30 -22.30
CA TYR A 222 -2.14 8.54 -22.12
C TYR A 222 -2.04 7.86 -20.75
N LYS A 223 -1.25 6.78 -20.70
CA LYS A 223 -0.98 6.06 -19.45
C LYS A 223 0.04 6.85 -18.62
N LYS A 224 -0.36 7.33 -17.44
CA LYS A 224 0.55 7.96 -16.47
C LYS A 224 1.66 6.98 -16.07
N GLY A 225 2.89 7.47 -16.00
CA GLY A 225 4.00 6.73 -15.43
C GLY A 225 3.77 6.49 -13.93
N ARG A 226 4.17 5.32 -13.41
CA ARG A 226 3.95 4.94 -12.00
C ARG A 226 4.82 5.70 -10.98
N ASP A 227 5.88 6.37 -11.45
CA ASP A 227 6.88 7.12 -10.66
C ASP A 227 7.38 6.43 -9.37
N ARG A 228 7.53 5.10 -9.43
CA ARG A 228 7.84 4.24 -8.26
C ARG A 228 9.05 4.72 -7.45
N ALA A 229 10.13 5.14 -8.12
CA ALA A 229 11.36 5.53 -7.44
C ALA A 229 11.21 6.82 -6.62
N THR A 230 10.59 7.87 -7.18
CA THR A 230 10.37 9.13 -6.45
C THR A 230 9.51 8.91 -5.22
N ARG A 231 8.47 8.07 -5.33
CA ARG A 231 7.57 7.75 -4.21
C ARG A 231 8.26 6.98 -3.09
N LEU A 232 9.14 6.02 -3.42
CA LEU A 232 9.97 5.34 -2.43
C LEU A 232 10.98 6.28 -1.78
N LEU A 233 11.61 7.17 -2.56
CA LEU A 233 12.47 8.22 -2.00
C LEU A 233 11.69 9.09 -1.01
N GLN A 234 10.46 9.49 -1.35
CA GLN A 234 9.60 10.29 -0.47
C GLN A 234 9.43 9.62 0.91
N PHE A 235 9.13 8.33 0.92
CA PHE A 235 9.04 7.57 2.17
C PHE A 235 10.37 7.57 2.94
N LEU A 236 11.47 7.22 2.28
CA LEU A 236 12.79 7.15 2.90
C LEU A 236 13.24 8.50 3.47
N GLY A 237 12.94 9.62 2.77
CA GLY A 237 13.24 10.96 3.28
C GLY A 237 12.38 11.36 4.46
N GLU A 238 11.10 10.97 4.47
CA GLU A 238 10.23 11.19 5.62
C GLU A 238 10.70 10.44 6.86
N ILE A 239 11.12 9.17 6.71
CA ILE A 239 11.73 8.42 7.82
C ILE A 239 13.06 9.05 8.24
N ALA A 240 13.89 9.53 7.30
CA ALA A 240 15.16 10.16 7.61
C ALA A 240 15.02 11.49 8.38
N VAL A 241 13.94 12.25 8.12
CA VAL A 241 13.69 13.56 8.78
C VAL A 241 12.89 13.40 10.07
N ASN A 242 11.79 12.65 10.03
CA ASN A 242 10.80 12.61 11.11
C ASN A 242 10.91 11.35 11.99
N GLY A 243 11.68 10.35 11.55
CA GLY A 243 11.65 9.01 12.12
C GLY A 243 10.37 8.25 11.77
N ASN A 244 10.34 6.96 12.09
CA ASN A 244 9.13 6.17 12.01
C ASN A 244 8.37 6.26 13.36
N PRO A 245 7.08 6.67 13.36
CA PRO A 245 6.30 6.81 14.59
C PRO A 245 6.14 5.49 15.37
N ASP A 246 6.12 4.34 14.67
CA ASP A 246 5.94 3.03 15.29
C ASP A 246 7.16 2.56 16.10
N VAL A 247 8.33 3.15 15.86
CA VAL A 247 9.60 2.82 16.55
C VAL A 247 10.27 4.08 17.10
N LYS A 248 9.47 5.09 17.47
CA LYS A 248 9.97 6.38 17.94
C LYS A 248 10.80 6.21 19.21
N GLY A 249 12.02 6.74 19.20
CA GLY A 249 12.95 6.68 20.33
C GLY A 249 13.67 5.33 20.47
N THR A 250 13.48 4.41 19.53
CA THR A 250 14.11 3.08 19.54
C THR A 250 14.86 2.85 18.22
N THR A 251 16.17 3.07 18.22
CA THR A 251 17.04 2.67 17.10
C THR A 251 17.97 1.56 17.59
N PRO A 252 17.67 0.29 17.30
CA PRO A 252 18.53 -0.81 17.71
C PRO A 252 19.85 -0.75 16.96
N ARG A 253 20.94 -1.11 17.65
CA ARG A 253 22.22 -1.34 16.99
C ARG A 253 22.16 -2.72 16.32
N LEU A 254 21.82 -2.74 15.04
CA LEU A 254 21.72 -3.97 14.26
C LEU A 254 23.10 -4.62 14.07
N ARG A 255 23.20 -5.93 14.30
CA ARG A 255 24.46 -6.67 14.06
C ARG A 255 24.69 -6.90 12.57
N TYR A 256 23.60 -7.09 11.82
CA TYR A 256 23.60 -7.27 10.38
C TYR A 256 22.50 -6.40 9.76
N THR A 257 22.72 -5.91 8.54
CA THR A 257 21.68 -5.22 7.75
C THR A 257 20.97 -6.15 6.77
N VAL A 258 21.52 -7.36 6.56
CA VAL A 258 20.97 -8.42 5.71
C VAL A 258 21.04 -9.74 6.47
N ALA A 259 19.93 -10.46 6.56
CA ALA A 259 19.86 -11.74 7.23
C ALA A 259 20.42 -12.87 6.35
N PRO A 260 21.13 -13.87 6.92
CA PRO A 260 21.72 -14.97 6.16
C PRO A 260 20.63 -15.94 5.67
N VAL A 261 20.31 -15.89 4.38
CA VAL A 261 19.35 -16.82 3.75
C VAL A 261 20.04 -18.19 3.56
N PRO A 262 19.43 -19.31 4.01
CA PRO A 262 19.96 -20.65 3.76
C PRO A 262 20.16 -20.93 2.27
N ALA A 263 21.18 -21.71 1.91
CA ALA A 263 21.48 -22.01 0.51
C ALA A 263 20.39 -22.91 -0.10
N PHE A 264 19.94 -22.57 -1.30
CA PHE A 264 18.95 -23.33 -2.07
C PHE A 264 19.18 -23.10 -3.58
N ASN A 265 18.39 -23.77 -4.42
CA ASN A 265 18.44 -23.58 -5.88
C ASN A 265 17.27 -22.70 -6.33
N PRO A 266 17.47 -21.40 -6.63
CA PRO A 266 16.37 -20.51 -7.00
C PRO A 266 15.66 -20.97 -8.28
N GLY A 267 14.33 -20.90 -8.28
CA GLY A 267 13.51 -21.24 -9.45
C GLY A 267 13.43 -22.73 -9.80
N THR A 268 13.96 -23.63 -8.97
CA THR A 268 13.70 -25.07 -9.09
C THR A 268 12.44 -25.46 -8.33
N GLN A 269 11.63 -26.36 -8.90
CA GLN A 269 10.45 -26.87 -8.20
C GLN A 269 10.86 -27.64 -6.93
N PRO A 270 10.23 -27.37 -5.78
CA PRO A 270 10.51 -28.11 -4.56
C PRO A 270 9.96 -29.54 -4.64
N PRO A 271 10.45 -30.47 -3.79
CA PRO A 271 9.90 -31.81 -3.70
C PRO A 271 8.40 -31.80 -3.37
N PRO A 272 7.61 -32.78 -3.85
CA PRO A 272 6.18 -32.84 -3.53
C PRO A 272 5.92 -32.88 -2.02
N GLY A 273 4.97 -32.04 -1.56
CA GLY A 273 4.65 -31.89 -0.14
C GLY A 273 3.21 -32.25 0.20
N SER A 274 2.75 -31.80 1.38
CA SER A 274 1.40 -32.06 1.89
C SER A 274 0.28 -31.54 0.98
N ARG A 275 0.49 -30.42 0.27
CA ARG A 275 -0.50 -29.87 -0.66
C ARG A 275 -0.62 -30.68 -1.93
N ASP A 276 0.50 -31.17 -2.45
CA ASP A 276 0.49 -32.05 -3.63
C ASP A 276 -0.25 -33.35 -3.31
N ARG A 277 -0.04 -33.89 -2.09
CA ARG A 277 -0.80 -35.05 -1.58
C ARG A 277 -2.29 -34.77 -1.48
N LEU A 278 -2.69 -33.64 -0.89
CA LEU A 278 -4.11 -33.25 -0.81
C LEU A 278 -4.74 -33.18 -2.20
N LYS A 279 -4.09 -32.51 -3.16
CA LYS A 279 -4.58 -32.37 -4.53
C LYS A 279 -4.65 -33.70 -5.27
N PHE A 280 -3.69 -34.60 -5.05
CA PHE A 280 -3.65 -35.90 -5.70
C PHE A 280 -4.70 -36.87 -5.14
N MET A 281 -4.88 -36.90 -3.82
CA MET A 281 -5.72 -37.88 -3.13
C MET A 281 -7.17 -37.42 -2.98
N GLY A 282 -7.41 -36.10 -2.92
CA GLY A 282 -8.68 -35.54 -2.47
C GLY A 282 -8.82 -35.54 -0.94
N ARG A 283 -9.76 -34.73 -0.43
CA ARG A 283 -9.91 -34.43 1.01
C ARG A 283 -10.14 -35.67 1.87
N GLU A 284 -11.09 -36.53 1.50
CA GLU A 284 -11.46 -37.70 2.30
C GLU A 284 -10.31 -38.70 2.42
N ALA A 285 -9.63 -39.03 1.31
CA ALA A 285 -8.51 -39.95 1.32
C ALA A 285 -7.31 -39.36 2.07
N PHE A 286 -7.07 -38.06 1.94
CA PHE A 286 -6.01 -37.35 2.66
C PHE A 286 -6.24 -37.36 4.18
N VAL A 287 -7.46 -37.06 4.64
CA VAL A 287 -7.82 -37.09 6.07
C VAL A 287 -7.70 -38.49 6.65
N ASN A 288 -8.18 -39.50 5.92
CA ASN A 288 -8.06 -40.90 6.33
C ASN A 288 -6.61 -41.37 6.39
N ASP A 289 -5.76 -40.91 5.47
CA ASP A 289 -4.33 -41.21 5.47
C ASP A 289 -3.63 -40.54 6.66
N LEU A 290 -3.97 -39.28 6.98
CA LEU A 290 -3.49 -38.59 8.18
C LEU A 290 -3.87 -39.33 9.47
N LEU A 291 -5.13 -39.77 9.59
CA LEU A 291 -5.63 -40.49 10.76
C LEU A 291 -4.93 -41.84 10.98
N LYS A 292 -4.58 -42.53 9.89
CA LYS A 292 -3.89 -43.83 9.93
C LYS A 292 -2.38 -43.70 10.06
N ASN A 293 -1.83 -42.50 9.87
CA ASN A 293 -0.41 -42.27 9.93
C ASN A 293 0.08 -42.43 11.39
N PRO A 294 0.97 -43.39 11.68
CA PRO A 294 1.50 -43.54 13.04
C PRO A 294 2.37 -42.37 13.47
N LYS A 295 2.84 -41.53 12.51
CA LYS A 295 3.75 -40.42 12.75
C LYS A 295 3.00 -39.10 12.97
N VAL A 296 3.32 -38.40 14.06
CA VAL A 296 2.85 -37.02 14.29
C VAL A 296 3.40 -36.09 13.21
N GLN A 297 2.55 -35.19 12.71
CA GLN A 297 2.93 -34.17 11.74
C GLN A 297 3.11 -32.80 12.42
N TYR A 298 3.77 -31.87 11.73
CA TYR A 298 4.07 -30.53 12.25
C TYR A 298 3.44 -29.44 11.40
N THR A 299 2.84 -28.46 12.06
CA THR A 299 2.48 -27.17 11.46
C THR A 299 3.45 -26.11 11.95
N ASP A 300 4.12 -25.41 11.03
CA ASP A 300 4.98 -24.29 11.41
C ASP A 300 4.19 -22.98 11.47
N THR A 301 4.21 -22.33 12.63
CA THR A 301 3.51 -21.05 12.88
C THR A 301 4.43 -19.82 12.78
N SER A 302 5.70 -20.01 12.39
CA SER A 302 6.70 -18.93 12.26
C SER A 302 6.26 -17.80 11.33
N PHE A 303 5.40 -18.10 10.36
CA PHE A 303 4.89 -17.15 9.36
C PHE A 303 3.62 -16.40 9.83
N ARG A 304 3.02 -16.78 10.96
CA ARG A 304 1.76 -16.17 11.48
C ARG A 304 1.78 -15.99 13.00
N ASP A 305 1.50 -17.03 13.78
CA ASP A 305 1.21 -16.88 15.21
C ASP A 305 2.43 -16.53 16.06
N ALA A 306 3.61 -17.00 15.65
CA ALA A 306 4.85 -16.78 16.36
C ALA A 306 5.15 -15.28 16.50
N HIS A 307 5.17 -14.58 15.36
CA HIS A 307 5.40 -13.13 15.35
C HIS A 307 4.18 -12.32 15.78
N GLN A 308 2.96 -12.86 15.66
CA GLN A 308 1.77 -12.26 16.29
C GLN A 308 1.94 -12.20 17.82
N SER A 309 2.55 -13.22 18.42
CA SER A 309 2.73 -13.34 19.86
C SER A 309 3.94 -12.57 20.38
N LEU A 310 5.06 -12.62 19.66
CA LEU A 310 6.34 -12.05 20.09
C LEU A 310 6.62 -10.64 19.56
N LEU A 311 6.16 -10.31 18.36
CA LEU A 311 6.59 -9.13 17.60
C LEU A 311 5.40 -8.27 17.14
N ALA A 312 4.30 -8.30 17.89
CA ALA A 312 3.06 -7.56 17.59
C ALA A 312 2.58 -7.71 16.13
N THR A 313 2.78 -8.89 15.53
CA THR A 313 2.39 -9.21 14.15
C THR A 313 3.13 -8.38 13.08
N ARG A 314 4.28 -7.78 13.40
CA ARG A 314 4.95 -6.81 12.52
C ARG A 314 5.85 -7.42 11.44
N VAL A 315 6.04 -8.75 11.42
CA VAL A 315 6.89 -9.38 10.40
C VAL A 315 6.29 -9.17 9.00
N ARG A 316 7.09 -8.56 8.13
CA ARG A 316 6.73 -8.07 6.80
C ARG A 316 6.81 -9.17 5.75
N THR A 317 6.05 -9.00 4.67
CA THR A 317 6.09 -9.89 3.50
C THR A 317 7.50 -10.01 2.93
N TYR A 318 8.29 -8.93 2.97
CA TYR A 318 9.67 -8.91 2.50
C TYR A 318 10.51 -10.02 3.13
N ASP A 319 10.51 -10.12 4.46
CA ASP A 319 11.35 -11.07 5.20
C ASP A 319 10.86 -12.52 5.02
N LEU A 320 9.53 -12.72 5.05
CA LEU A 320 8.95 -14.05 4.82
C LEU A 320 9.30 -14.58 3.42
N LEU A 321 9.33 -13.72 2.40
CA LEU A 321 9.68 -14.13 1.03
C LEU A 321 11.15 -14.48 0.84
N GLN A 322 12.07 -13.90 1.61
CA GLN A 322 13.50 -14.19 1.44
C GLN A 322 13.84 -15.66 1.67
N ILE A 323 13.07 -16.35 2.53
CA ILE A 323 13.31 -17.76 2.87
C ILE A 323 12.27 -18.72 2.30
N ALA A 324 11.21 -18.22 1.66
CA ALA A 324 10.05 -19.02 1.28
C ALA A 324 10.42 -20.18 0.34
N GLU A 325 11.11 -19.91 -0.77
CA GLU A 325 11.55 -20.95 -1.72
C GLU A 325 12.50 -21.97 -1.08
N ALA A 326 13.46 -21.48 -0.28
CA ALA A 326 14.41 -22.34 0.44
C ALA A 326 13.68 -23.27 1.41
N TYR A 327 12.71 -22.74 2.16
CA TYR A 327 11.93 -23.50 3.14
C TYR A 327 11.07 -24.57 2.48
N ALA A 328 10.44 -24.24 1.35
CA ALA A 328 9.66 -25.17 0.54
C ALA A 328 10.49 -26.36 0.02
N GLN A 329 11.75 -26.12 -0.36
CA GLN A 329 12.68 -27.16 -0.81
C GLN A 329 13.21 -28.02 0.34
N ALA A 330 13.49 -27.39 1.49
CA ALA A 330 14.16 -28.04 2.61
C ALA A 330 13.21 -28.85 3.51
N HIS A 331 11.94 -28.43 3.64
CA HIS A 331 10.98 -29.03 4.57
C HIS A 331 9.64 -29.42 3.94
N PRO A 332 9.62 -30.19 2.82
CA PRO A 332 8.38 -30.65 2.18
C PRO A 332 7.51 -31.56 3.06
N GLU A 333 8.07 -32.11 4.14
CA GLU A 333 7.42 -33.04 5.07
C GLU A 333 6.48 -32.39 6.10
N LEU A 334 6.42 -31.06 6.15
CA LEU A 334 5.48 -30.35 7.02
C LEU A 334 4.03 -30.65 6.64
N PHE A 335 3.15 -30.73 7.65
CA PHE A 335 1.71 -30.78 7.40
C PHE A 335 1.25 -29.48 6.77
N SER A 336 1.51 -28.35 7.44
CA SER A 336 1.16 -27.04 6.91
C SER A 336 2.13 -25.95 7.39
N ILE A 337 2.08 -24.81 6.72
CA ILE A 337 2.62 -23.56 7.24
C ILE A 337 1.42 -22.68 7.56
N GLU A 338 1.31 -22.27 8.82
CA GLU A 338 0.33 -21.28 9.21
C GLU A 338 0.89 -19.88 8.90
N MET A 339 0.30 -19.22 7.92
CA MET A 339 0.89 -18.02 7.30
C MET A 339 -0.12 -16.87 7.10
N TRP A 340 -1.38 -17.06 7.50
CA TRP A 340 -2.45 -16.11 7.24
C TRP A 340 -3.57 -16.12 8.29
N GLY A 341 -4.47 -15.14 8.21
CA GLY A 341 -5.53 -14.96 9.19
C GLY A 341 -5.01 -14.42 10.53
N GLY A 342 -5.82 -14.56 11.58
CA GLY A 342 -5.54 -13.87 12.86
C GLY A 342 -5.39 -12.35 12.65
N ALA A 343 -4.41 -11.73 13.32
CA ALA A 343 -4.19 -10.28 13.22
C ALA A 343 -3.44 -9.85 11.94
N THR A 344 -2.88 -10.80 11.17
CA THR A 344 -2.00 -10.47 10.02
C THR A 344 -2.71 -9.67 8.94
N PHE A 345 -4.01 -9.89 8.74
CA PHE A 345 -4.78 -9.24 7.67
C PHE A 345 -4.92 -7.73 7.91
N ASP A 346 -5.35 -7.32 9.11
CA ASP A 346 -5.45 -5.91 9.52
C ASP A 346 -4.07 -5.26 9.62
N VAL A 347 -3.12 -5.92 10.31
CA VAL A 347 -1.79 -5.36 10.57
C VAL A 347 -1.01 -5.12 9.29
N ALA A 348 -1.11 -6.01 8.29
CA ALA A 348 -0.50 -5.82 6.98
C ALA A 348 -0.92 -4.49 6.34
N MET A 349 -2.22 -4.17 6.33
CA MET A 349 -2.70 -2.93 5.73
C MET A 349 -2.44 -1.71 6.62
N ARG A 350 -2.73 -1.83 7.93
CA ARG A 350 -2.74 -0.72 8.89
C ARG A 350 -1.36 -0.20 9.21
N PHE A 351 -0.41 -1.09 9.49
CA PHE A 351 0.91 -0.74 10.01
C PHE A 351 2.03 -1.02 9.03
N LEU A 352 1.90 -2.08 8.22
CA LEU A 352 2.94 -2.46 7.26
C LEU A 352 2.71 -1.86 5.87
N HIS A 353 1.54 -1.24 5.65
CA HIS A 353 1.11 -0.65 4.39
C HIS A 353 1.26 -1.58 3.18
N GLU A 354 0.94 -2.87 3.38
CA GLU A 354 1.02 -3.90 2.36
C GLU A 354 -0.30 -4.70 2.25
N CYS A 355 -0.57 -5.22 1.05
CA CYS A 355 -1.79 -5.97 0.80
C CYS A 355 -1.64 -7.42 1.28
N PRO A 356 -2.47 -7.91 2.23
CA PRO A 356 -2.37 -9.28 2.72
C PRO A 356 -2.62 -10.29 1.59
N TRP A 357 -3.52 -10.01 0.64
CA TRP A 357 -3.80 -10.90 -0.50
C TRP A 357 -2.59 -11.08 -1.40
N ARG A 358 -1.81 -10.00 -1.56
CA ARG A 358 -0.54 -10.07 -2.30
C ARG A 358 0.50 -10.91 -1.55
N ARG A 359 0.58 -10.78 -0.22
CA ARG A 359 1.41 -11.67 0.62
C ARG A 359 1.05 -13.14 0.39
N LEU A 360 -0.25 -13.48 0.40
CA LEU A 360 -0.71 -14.84 0.13
C LEU A 360 -0.27 -15.34 -1.26
N LYS A 361 -0.55 -14.56 -2.31
CA LYS A 361 -0.19 -14.90 -3.70
C LYS A 361 1.31 -15.11 -3.88
N LEU A 362 2.14 -14.20 -3.35
CA LEU A 362 3.60 -14.29 -3.46
C LEU A 362 4.17 -15.48 -2.68
N LEU A 363 3.71 -15.71 -1.45
CA LEU A 363 4.14 -16.87 -0.67
C LEU A 363 3.68 -18.17 -1.32
N ARG A 364 2.51 -18.18 -1.97
CA ARG A 364 1.99 -19.37 -2.66
C ARG A 364 2.73 -19.71 -3.93
N GLU A 365 3.24 -18.71 -4.64
CA GLU A 365 4.16 -18.90 -5.76
C GLU A 365 5.50 -19.49 -5.27
N ALA A 366 6.05 -18.96 -4.17
CA ALA A 366 7.32 -19.43 -3.60
C ALA A 366 7.23 -20.80 -2.89
N ILE A 367 6.07 -21.13 -2.32
CA ILE A 367 5.81 -22.37 -1.57
C ILE A 367 4.60 -23.10 -2.20
N PRO A 368 4.80 -23.78 -3.33
CA PRO A 368 3.70 -24.40 -4.07
C PRO A 368 3.25 -25.77 -3.50
N ASN A 369 4.09 -26.43 -2.69
CA ASN A 369 4.01 -27.85 -2.34
C ASN A 369 3.49 -28.16 -0.92
N ILE A 370 3.51 -27.19 0.00
CA ILE A 370 3.08 -27.36 1.41
C ILE A 370 1.70 -26.72 1.62
N LEU A 371 0.84 -27.32 2.43
CA LEU A 371 -0.47 -26.74 2.77
C LEU A 371 -0.30 -25.38 3.44
N PHE A 372 -1.09 -24.39 3.03
CA PHE A 372 -1.22 -23.13 3.77
C PHE A 372 -2.43 -23.17 4.68
N GLN A 373 -2.18 -22.86 5.95
CA GLN A 373 -3.19 -22.79 6.98
C GLN A 373 -3.45 -21.33 7.36
N MET A 374 -4.72 -21.02 7.62
CA MET A 374 -5.13 -19.75 8.22
C MET A 374 -6.00 -19.94 9.46
N LEU A 375 -5.88 -19.00 10.41
CA LEU A 375 -6.80 -18.86 11.53
C LEU A 375 -7.99 -17.97 11.13
N PHE A 376 -9.21 -18.49 11.24
CA PHE A 376 -10.44 -17.85 10.78
C PHE A 376 -11.50 -17.83 11.88
N ARG A 377 -12.10 -16.67 12.19
CA ARG A 377 -13.20 -16.62 13.16
C ARG A 377 -14.52 -16.88 12.44
N GLY A 378 -15.32 -17.83 12.95
CA GLY A 378 -16.55 -18.31 12.33
C GLY A 378 -17.47 -17.22 11.79
N SER A 379 -17.88 -16.27 12.64
CA SER A 379 -18.86 -15.23 12.29
C SER A 379 -18.25 -13.91 11.78
N ASN A 380 -16.95 -13.67 11.98
CA ASN A 380 -16.30 -12.40 11.68
C ASN A 380 -15.25 -12.51 10.56
N GLY A 381 -14.91 -13.73 10.16
CA GLY A 381 -13.77 -14.03 9.31
C GLY A 381 -12.46 -13.53 9.92
N VAL A 382 -11.86 -12.53 9.29
CA VAL A 382 -10.65 -11.87 9.80
C VAL A 382 -10.93 -10.50 10.42
N GLY A 383 -12.19 -10.05 10.46
CA GLY A 383 -12.61 -8.74 10.98
C GLY A 383 -12.91 -8.68 12.48
N TYR A 384 -13.37 -7.52 12.95
CA TYR A 384 -13.67 -7.26 14.38
C TYR A 384 -15.16 -7.28 14.74
N SER A 385 -16.06 -7.19 13.77
CA SER A 385 -17.52 -7.25 13.93
C SER A 385 -18.10 -8.44 13.18
N ALA A 386 -19.37 -8.77 13.38
CA ALA A 386 -20.06 -9.71 12.52
C ALA A 386 -20.30 -9.08 11.14
N TYR A 387 -20.38 -9.92 10.11
CA TYR A 387 -20.64 -9.51 8.72
C TYR A 387 -21.74 -10.39 8.12
N PRO A 388 -22.46 -9.96 7.07
CA PRO A 388 -23.41 -10.83 6.38
C PRO A 388 -22.76 -12.13 5.94
N ASP A 389 -23.54 -13.22 5.95
CA ASP A 389 -23.06 -14.55 5.55
C ASP A 389 -22.42 -14.55 4.16
N SER A 390 -22.99 -13.79 3.21
CA SER A 390 -22.45 -13.66 1.84
C SER A 390 -21.02 -13.10 1.81
N VAL A 391 -20.65 -12.22 2.73
CA VAL A 391 -19.29 -11.66 2.83
C VAL A 391 -18.32 -12.72 3.36
N ILE A 392 -18.74 -13.46 4.40
CA ILE A 392 -17.93 -14.53 5.00
C ILE A 392 -17.71 -15.66 3.99
N GLU A 393 -18.77 -16.06 3.29
CA GLU A 393 -18.74 -17.07 2.23
C GLU A 393 -17.79 -16.65 1.10
N ALA A 394 -17.97 -15.44 0.58
CA ALA A 394 -17.12 -14.91 -0.49
C ALA A 394 -15.65 -14.82 -0.08
N PHE A 395 -15.37 -14.45 1.18
CA PHE A 395 -14.00 -14.42 1.69
C PHE A 395 -13.37 -15.81 1.71
N ILE A 396 -14.07 -16.82 2.23
CA ILE A 396 -13.56 -18.20 2.30
C ILE A 396 -13.25 -18.72 0.90
N VAL A 397 -14.18 -18.55 -0.05
CA VAL A 397 -14.00 -18.98 -1.44
C VAL A 397 -12.77 -18.28 -2.06
N LYS A 398 -12.66 -16.96 -1.93
CA LYS A 398 -11.51 -16.22 -2.47
C LYS A 398 -10.19 -16.56 -1.77
N ALA A 399 -10.20 -16.85 -0.47
CA ALA A 399 -9.01 -17.32 0.25
C ALA A 399 -8.56 -18.71 -0.25
N ALA A 400 -9.50 -19.63 -0.49
CA ALA A 400 -9.20 -20.95 -1.01
C ALA A 400 -8.65 -20.88 -2.46
N GLU A 401 -9.31 -20.11 -3.34
CA GLU A 401 -8.85 -19.87 -4.72
C GLU A 401 -7.41 -19.31 -4.78
N ASN A 402 -7.06 -18.44 -3.82
CA ASN A 402 -5.74 -17.83 -3.72
C ASN A 402 -4.70 -18.69 -2.99
N GLY A 403 -5.10 -19.87 -2.50
CA GLY A 403 -4.19 -20.91 -2.06
C GLY A 403 -4.16 -21.19 -0.57
N ILE A 404 -5.15 -20.76 0.23
CA ILE A 404 -5.38 -21.32 1.56
C ILE A 404 -5.95 -22.73 1.40
N ASP A 405 -5.30 -23.72 2.02
CA ASP A 405 -5.69 -25.13 1.92
C ASP A 405 -6.31 -25.66 3.24
N VAL A 406 -6.06 -25.01 4.38
CA VAL A 406 -6.63 -25.37 5.69
C VAL A 406 -7.23 -24.14 6.38
N PHE A 407 -8.52 -24.20 6.68
CA PHE A 407 -9.23 -23.18 7.46
C PHE A 407 -9.40 -23.68 8.89
N ARG A 408 -8.62 -23.14 9.83
CA ARG A 408 -8.82 -23.34 11.26
C ARG A 408 -9.91 -22.39 11.75
N ILE A 409 -11.15 -22.89 11.83
CA ILE A 409 -12.36 -22.13 12.17
C ILE A 409 -12.59 -22.21 13.67
N PHE A 410 -12.60 -21.07 14.35
CA PHE A 410 -12.89 -20.99 15.79
C PHE A 410 -13.95 -19.92 16.10
N ASP A 411 -14.54 -20.02 17.28
CA ASP A 411 -15.38 -18.99 17.88
C ASP A 411 -14.82 -18.60 19.26
N SER A 412 -14.87 -17.32 19.62
CA SER A 412 -14.26 -16.84 20.86
C SER A 412 -14.94 -17.35 22.14
N MET A 413 -16.13 -17.93 22.01
CA MET A 413 -16.94 -18.46 23.12
C MET A 413 -17.20 -19.96 22.95
N ASN A 414 -16.53 -20.64 22.01
CA ASN A 414 -16.83 -22.01 21.56
C ASN A 414 -18.30 -22.20 21.12
N TRP A 415 -18.95 -21.15 20.61
CA TRP A 415 -20.34 -21.23 20.19
C TRP A 415 -20.46 -21.77 18.76
N LEU A 416 -20.84 -23.04 18.66
CA LEU A 416 -20.86 -23.78 17.38
C LEU A 416 -21.78 -23.14 16.33
N GLU A 417 -22.90 -22.54 16.73
CA GLU A 417 -23.82 -21.85 15.82
C GLU A 417 -23.14 -20.72 15.03
N ALA A 418 -22.18 -20.02 15.64
CA ALA A 418 -21.42 -18.96 14.98
C ALA A 418 -20.45 -19.49 13.91
N MET A 419 -20.07 -20.76 13.97
CA MET A 419 -19.11 -21.37 13.04
C MET A 419 -19.79 -22.08 11.87
N LYS A 420 -21.08 -22.45 11.99
CA LYS A 420 -21.78 -23.29 11.00
C LYS A 420 -21.70 -22.80 9.57
N THR A 421 -21.92 -21.51 9.31
CA THR A 421 -21.84 -20.95 7.94
C THR A 421 -20.46 -21.20 7.36
N SER A 422 -19.42 -20.79 8.06
CA SER A 422 -18.03 -20.93 7.62
C SER A 422 -17.60 -22.37 7.42
N ILE A 423 -18.00 -23.28 8.34
CA ILE A 423 -17.74 -24.71 8.19
C ILE A 423 -18.36 -25.20 6.89
N LYS A 424 -19.67 -24.95 6.70
CA LYS A 424 -20.41 -25.38 5.52
C LYS A 424 -19.84 -24.79 4.23
N THR A 425 -19.42 -23.52 4.22
CA THR A 425 -18.79 -22.92 3.04
C THR A 425 -17.51 -23.66 2.64
N VAL A 426 -16.63 -23.97 3.60
CA VAL A 426 -15.39 -24.72 3.30
C VAL A 426 -15.73 -26.11 2.78
N LEU A 427 -16.70 -26.80 3.39
CA LEU A 427 -17.13 -28.13 2.96
C LEU A 427 -17.73 -28.14 1.55
N ASP A 428 -18.66 -27.23 1.27
CA ASP A 428 -19.54 -27.27 0.10
C ASP A 428 -18.99 -26.48 -1.11
N GLN A 429 -18.18 -25.44 -0.89
CA GLN A 429 -17.79 -24.48 -1.93
C GLN A 429 -16.28 -24.42 -2.18
N THR A 430 -15.48 -25.27 -1.53
CA THR A 430 -14.01 -25.28 -1.69
C THR A 430 -13.43 -26.69 -1.67
N ASP A 431 -12.21 -26.84 -2.19
CA ASP A 431 -11.40 -28.06 -2.05
C ASP A 431 -10.48 -28.03 -0.81
N ALA A 432 -10.63 -27.03 0.07
CA ALA A 432 -9.84 -26.88 1.27
C ALA A 432 -10.37 -27.76 2.43
N LEU A 433 -9.56 -27.89 3.48
CA LEU A 433 -9.88 -28.63 4.69
C LEU A 433 -10.51 -27.69 5.74
N ALA A 434 -11.66 -28.12 6.27
CA ALA A 434 -12.31 -27.49 7.41
C ALA A 434 -11.76 -28.10 8.70
N GLU A 435 -10.93 -27.35 9.42
CA GLU A 435 -10.43 -27.71 10.74
C GLU A 435 -11.19 -26.90 11.80
N VAL A 436 -12.06 -27.55 12.57
CA VAL A 436 -12.93 -26.83 13.50
C VAL A 436 -12.35 -26.89 14.90
N CYS A 437 -12.30 -25.74 15.54
CA CYS A 437 -11.49 -25.51 16.72
C CYS A 437 -12.33 -25.43 17.99
N ILE A 438 -11.89 -26.14 19.04
CA ILE A 438 -12.30 -25.91 20.42
C ILE A 438 -11.20 -25.12 21.12
N CYS A 439 -11.52 -23.92 21.59
CA CYS A 439 -10.62 -23.17 22.45
C CYS A 439 -10.59 -23.79 23.85
N TYR A 440 -9.40 -24.15 24.32
CA TYR A 440 -9.19 -24.74 25.64
C TYR A 440 -9.09 -23.64 26.71
N THR A 441 -9.84 -23.79 27.78
CA THR A 441 -9.80 -22.92 28.96
C THR A 441 -10.00 -23.73 30.24
N GLY A 442 -9.55 -23.18 31.35
CA GLY A 442 -9.57 -23.85 32.63
C GLY A 442 -8.61 -25.03 32.75
N ASP A 443 -8.97 -25.98 33.60
CA ASP A 443 -8.13 -27.14 33.93
C ASP A 443 -9.01 -28.37 34.14
N ILE A 444 -8.99 -29.30 33.19
CA ILE A 444 -9.77 -30.56 33.30
C ILE A 444 -9.26 -31.47 34.43
N GLY A 445 -8.00 -31.27 34.88
CA GLY A 445 -7.43 -31.99 36.01
C GLY A 445 -7.94 -31.49 37.36
N ASP A 446 -8.42 -30.24 37.42
CA ASP A 446 -9.04 -29.68 38.62
C ASP A 446 -10.54 -29.99 38.65
N ARG A 447 -10.88 -31.04 39.40
CA ARG A 447 -12.27 -31.50 39.53
C ARG A 447 -13.17 -30.52 40.31
N SER A 448 -12.63 -29.47 40.93
CA SER A 448 -13.43 -28.40 41.54
C SER A 448 -14.02 -27.43 40.49
N ARG A 449 -13.41 -27.36 39.30
CA ARG A 449 -13.94 -26.57 38.17
C ARG A 449 -14.95 -27.39 37.37
N THR A 450 -16.23 -27.12 37.59
CA THR A 450 -17.34 -27.92 37.04
C THR A 450 -17.89 -27.42 35.71
N LYS A 451 -17.42 -26.27 35.20
CA LYS A 451 -17.92 -25.66 33.95
C LYS A 451 -17.28 -26.27 32.70
N TYR A 452 -15.97 -26.12 32.53
CA TYR A 452 -15.21 -26.62 31.38
C TYR A 452 -14.55 -27.97 31.69
N THR A 453 -15.38 -29.00 31.85
CA THR A 453 -14.94 -30.35 32.20
C THR A 453 -14.47 -31.14 30.96
N LEU A 454 -13.82 -32.29 31.16
CA LEU A 454 -13.52 -33.23 30.07
C LEU A 454 -14.78 -33.58 29.25
N LYS A 455 -15.93 -33.77 29.91
CA LYS A 455 -17.20 -34.04 29.23
C LYS A 455 -17.62 -32.91 28.30
N TYR A 456 -17.44 -31.65 28.71
CA TYR A 456 -17.71 -30.49 27.84
C TYR A 456 -16.91 -30.56 26.54
N TYR A 457 -15.62 -30.86 26.63
CA TYR A 457 -14.75 -30.97 25.45
C TYR A 457 -15.15 -32.14 24.55
N LEU A 458 -15.47 -33.31 25.11
CA LEU A 458 -15.89 -34.49 24.33
C LEU A 458 -17.24 -34.27 23.64
N ASP A 459 -18.22 -33.69 24.34
CA ASP A 459 -19.55 -33.41 23.79
C ASP A 459 -19.47 -32.40 22.63
N LEU A 460 -18.65 -31.35 22.78
CA LEU A 460 -18.45 -30.36 21.73
C LEU A 460 -17.68 -30.95 20.54
N ALA A 461 -16.66 -31.77 20.79
CA ALA A 461 -15.89 -32.44 19.76
C ALA A 461 -16.76 -33.38 18.91
N LYS A 462 -17.71 -34.09 19.54
CA LYS A 462 -18.67 -34.92 18.83
C LYS A 462 -19.61 -34.12 17.94
N GLN A 463 -20.14 -33.01 18.45
CA GLN A 463 -20.97 -32.11 17.63
C GLN A 463 -20.20 -31.54 16.43
N ILE A 464 -18.91 -31.26 16.60
CA ILE A 464 -18.04 -30.79 15.52
C ILE A 464 -17.84 -31.88 14.44
N GLU A 465 -17.60 -33.12 14.85
CA GLU A 465 -17.51 -34.26 13.92
C GLU A 465 -18.82 -34.48 13.17
N ASP A 466 -19.97 -34.40 13.85
CA ASP A 466 -21.30 -34.56 13.25
C ASP A 466 -21.61 -33.46 12.20
N LEU A 467 -20.96 -32.30 12.28
CA LEU A 467 -21.04 -31.24 11.27
C LEU A 467 -20.17 -31.49 10.03
N GLY A 468 -19.41 -32.58 9.99
CA GLY A 468 -18.56 -32.95 8.86
C GLY A 468 -17.20 -32.28 8.84
N ALA A 469 -16.69 -31.79 9.98
CA ALA A 469 -15.34 -31.26 10.07
C ALA A 469 -14.30 -32.32 9.61
N HIS A 470 -13.29 -31.89 8.85
CA HIS A 470 -12.23 -32.78 8.37
C HIS A 470 -11.21 -33.09 9.47
N LEU A 471 -10.94 -32.10 10.33
CA LEU A 471 -10.05 -32.18 11.48
C LEU A 471 -10.67 -31.43 12.65
N ILE A 472 -10.31 -31.83 13.87
CA ILE A 472 -10.58 -31.04 15.07
C ILE A 472 -9.28 -30.39 15.58
N ALA A 473 -9.34 -29.09 15.87
CA ALA A 473 -8.25 -28.40 16.55
C ALA A 473 -8.57 -28.19 18.03
N ILE A 474 -7.61 -28.48 18.90
CA ILE A 474 -7.65 -28.01 20.30
C ILE A 474 -6.72 -26.80 20.37
N LYS A 475 -7.30 -25.61 20.53
CA LYS A 475 -6.56 -24.34 20.61
C LYS A 475 -6.43 -23.90 22.05
N ASP A 476 -5.30 -24.23 22.65
CA ASP A 476 -4.88 -23.68 23.92
C ASP A 476 -4.15 -22.34 23.72
N MET A 477 -4.95 -21.27 23.55
CA MET A 477 -4.47 -19.92 23.22
C MET A 477 -3.63 -19.23 24.32
N ALA A 478 -3.64 -19.78 25.55
CA ALA A 478 -2.91 -19.20 26.68
C ALA A 478 -1.77 -20.11 27.17
N GLY A 479 -1.78 -21.41 26.85
CA GLY A 479 -0.81 -22.36 27.37
C GLY A 479 -1.24 -22.91 28.74
N LEU A 480 -2.51 -23.27 28.88
CA LEU A 480 -3.14 -23.80 30.10
C LEU A 480 -3.14 -25.33 30.17
N LEU A 481 -2.99 -26.02 29.04
CA LEU A 481 -3.07 -27.47 28.92
C LEU A 481 -1.79 -28.11 29.48
N LYS A 482 -1.86 -28.51 30.74
CA LYS A 482 -0.77 -29.19 31.47
C LYS A 482 -0.51 -30.60 30.90
N PRO A 483 0.69 -31.19 31.11
CA PRO A 483 1.02 -32.46 30.48
C PRO A 483 0.07 -33.63 30.79
N ALA A 484 -0.34 -33.79 32.04
CA ALA A 484 -1.30 -34.84 32.42
C ALA A 484 -2.70 -34.61 31.81
N ALA A 485 -3.13 -33.35 31.76
CA ALA A 485 -4.39 -32.97 31.12
C ALA A 485 -4.33 -33.17 29.58
N ALA A 486 -3.17 -32.93 28.96
CA ALA A 486 -2.96 -33.20 27.54
C ALA A 486 -3.08 -34.70 27.22
N GLU A 487 -2.47 -35.55 28.05
CA GLU A 487 -2.57 -37.01 27.92
C GLU A 487 -4.02 -37.51 28.03
N GLU A 488 -4.74 -37.05 29.07
CA GLU A 488 -6.16 -37.38 29.29
C GLU A 488 -7.05 -36.86 28.15
N LEU A 489 -6.97 -35.57 27.83
CA LEU A 489 -7.82 -34.95 26.81
C LEU A 489 -7.61 -35.57 25.43
N VAL A 490 -6.36 -35.70 24.98
CA VAL A 490 -6.07 -36.27 23.66
C VAL A 490 -6.45 -37.74 23.61
N GLY A 491 -6.13 -38.53 24.64
CA GLY A 491 -6.47 -39.95 24.67
C GLY A 491 -7.97 -40.19 24.55
N GLU A 492 -8.78 -39.43 25.31
CA GLU A 492 -10.23 -39.54 25.30
C GLU A 492 -10.83 -39.03 23.97
N LEU A 493 -10.30 -37.95 23.39
CA LEU A 493 -10.71 -37.48 22.07
C LEU A 493 -10.36 -38.49 20.97
N LYS A 494 -9.17 -39.12 21.01
CA LYS A 494 -8.78 -40.16 20.04
C LYS A 494 -9.65 -41.41 20.16
N ALA A 495 -10.10 -41.75 21.37
CA ALA A 495 -11.04 -42.85 21.58
C ALA A 495 -12.46 -42.50 21.11
N ALA A 496 -12.87 -41.24 21.27
CA ALA A 496 -14.21 -40.80 20.92
C ALA A 496 -14.36 -40.58 19.40
N LEU A 497 -13.41 -39.94 18.73
CA LEU A 497 -13.56 -39.41 17.36
C LEU A 497 -12.97 -40.31 16.27
N SER A 498 -13.44 -40.10 15.05
CA SER A 498 -12.98 -40.73 13.80
C SER A 498 -12.29 -39.76 12.85
N ILE A 499 -11.99 -38.54 13.31
CA ILE A 499 -11.24 -37.51 12.58
C ILE A 499 -9.93 -37.14 13.29
N PRO A 500 -8.89 -36.65 12.56
CA PRO A 500 -7.61 -36.28 13.14
C PRO A 500 -7.71 -35.12 14.15
N ILE A 501 -6.84 -35.14 15.15
CA ILE A 501 -6.68 -34.11 16.18
C ILE A 501 -5.42 -33.30 15.91
N HIS A 502 -5.60 -31.98 15.83
CA HIS A 502 -4.55 -30.99 15.71
C HIS A 502 -4.44 -30.21 17.03
N LEU A 503 -3.30 -30.32 17.72
CA LEU A 503 -3.09 -29.61 18.98
C LEU A 503 -2.27 -28.34 18.75
N HIS A 504 -2.81 -27.23 19.25
CA HIS A 504 -2.18 -25.93 19.26
C HIS A 504 -2.04 -25.45 20.71
N THR A 505 -0.83 -25.04 21.11
CA THR A 505 -0.58 -24.42 22.41
C THR A 505 0.43 -23.28 22.32
N HIS A 506 0.45 -22.42 23.33
CA HIS A 506 1.52 -21.45 23.57
C HIS A 506 2.43 -21.92 24.72
N ASP A 507 3.73 -21.66 24.64
CA ASP A 507 4.74 -22.07 25.63
C ASP A 507 4.91 -21.04 26.77
N THR A 508 3.83 -20.33 27.11
CA THR A 508 3.83 -19.19 28.06
C THR A 508 4.36 -19.61 29.42
N SER A 509 4.09 -20.85 29.82
CA SER A 509 4.56 -21.42 31.09
C SER A 509 5.86 -22.22 30.98
N SER A 510 6.41 -22.36 29.77
CA SER A 510 7.63 -23.10 29.45
C SER A 510 7.60 -24.60 29.78
N ILE A 511 6.42 -25.21 29.89
CA ILE A 511 6.26 -26.67 30.07
C ILE A 511 5.53 -27.34 28.93
N GLN A 512 5.15 -26.60 27.88
CA GLN A 512 4.27 -27.11 26.84
C GLN A 512 4.96 -28.10 25.90
N ALA A 513 6.30 -28.10 25.85
CA ALA A 513 7.04 -29.19 25.23
C ALA A 513 6.72 -30.56 25.88
N ALA A 514 6.53 -30.60 27.21
CA ALA A 514 6.09 -31.81 27.90
C ALA A 514 4.62 -32.14 27.60
N SER A 515 3.76 -31.13 27.45
CA SER A 515 2.37 -31.33 27.02
C SER A 515 2.28 -31.92 25.61
N TYR A 516 3.15 -31.47 24.69
CA TYR A 516 3.26 -32.07 23.37
C TYR A 516 3.79 -33.49 23.40
N LEU A 517 4.82 -33.80 24.19
CA LEU A 517 5.29 -35.17 24.34
C LEU A 517 4.15 -36.09 24.80
N LYS A 518 3.38 -35.65 25.81
CA LYS A 518 2.24 -36.40 26.32
C LYS A 518 1.07 -36.52 25.35
N ALA A 519 0.77 -35.48 24.58
CA ALA A 519 -0.22 -35.56 23.51
C ALA A 519 0.23 -36.50 22.37
N VAL A 520 1.53 -36.51 22.05
CA VAL A 520 2.13 -37.44 21.09
C VAL A 520 2.03 -38.88 21.60
N ASP A 521 2.33 -39.14 22.86
CA ASP A 521 2.11 -40.46 23.46
C ASP A 521 0.65 -40.90 23.38
N ALA A 522 -0.28 -39.96 23.61
CA ALA A 522 -1.72 -40.19 23.62
C ALA A 522 -2.38 -40.30 22.23
N GLY A 523 -1.64 -40.10 21.14
CA GLY A 523 -2.18 -40.32 19.79
C GLY A 523 -2.49 -39.08 18.96
N VAL A 524 -2.09 -37.86 19.37
CA VAL A 524 -2.33 -36.64 18.57
C VAL A 524 -1.74 -36.78 17.16
N ASP A 525 -2.39 -36.20 16.15
CA ASP A 525 -2.04 -36.38 14.74
C ASP A 525 -1.16 -35.24 14.22
N VAL A 526 -1.43 -33.99 14.63
CA VAL A 526 -0.66 -32.81 14.24
C VAL A 526 -0.41 -31.89 15.44
N ILE A 527 0.77 -31.27 15.51
CA ILE A 527 1.10 -30.24 16.51
C ILE A 527 1.64 -28.95 15.88
N ASP A 528 1.29 -27.80 16.45
CA ASP A 528 1.81 -26.49 16.04
C ASP A 528 3.14 -26.15 16.72
N VAL A 529 4.14 -25.75 15.95
CA VAL A 529 5.50 -25.45 16.42
C VAL A 529 6.03 -24.19 15.74
N ALA A 530 7.04 -23.53 16.33
CA ALA A 530 7.68 -22.36 15.72
C ALA A 530 9.21 -22.52 15.71
N LEU A 531 9.89 -21.98 14.69
CA LEU A 531 11.36 -21.99 14.60
C LEU A 531 11.98 -21.40 15.86
N ALA A 532 13.13 -21.94 16.28
CA ALA A 532 13.71 -21.67 17.58
C ALA A 532 13.83 -20.17 17.93
N SER A 533 14.31 -19.35 17.00
CA SER A 533 14.50 -17.90 17.19
C SER A 533 13.20 -17.09 17.32
N VAL A 534 12.04 -17.65 16.99
CA VAL A 534 10.70 -17.04 17.14
C VAL A 534 9.74 -17.93 17.94
N SER A 535 10.27 -18.81 18.77
CA SER A 535 9.50 -19.73 19.64
C SER A 535 9.59 -19.36 21.13
N GLY A 536 8.87 -20.10 21.97
CA GLY A 536 8.88 -19.95 23.42
C GLY A 536 8.14 -18.70 23.91
N LEU A 537 8.10 -18.50 25.22
CA LEU A 537 7.35 -17.40 25.85
C LEU A 537 5.89 -17.45 25.37
N THR A 538 5.34 -16.34 24.91
CA THR A 538 3.98 -16.29 24.38
C THR A 538 3.83 -16.93 23.01
N SER A 539 4.89 -17.45 22.37
CA SER A 539 4.84 -18.18 21.09
C SER A 539 4.60 -19.69 21.29
N GLN A 540 4.58 -20.46 20.21
CA GLN A 540 4.52 -21.92 20.24
C GLN A 540 5.80 -22.54 20.82
N PRO A 541 5.76 -23.82 21.26
CA PRO A 541 6.95 -24.59 21.60
C PRO A 541 7.98 -24.63 20.48
N ASN A 542 9.26 -24.69 20.88
CA ASN A 542 10.41 -24.63 19.99
C ASN A 542 10.49 -25.83 19.03
N PHE A 543 10.32 -25.57 17.73
CA PHE A 543 10.30 -26.60 16.70
C PHE A 543 11.61 -27.37 16.63
N ASN A 544 12.76 -26.70 16.62
CA ASN A 544 14.07 -27.36 16.56
C ASN A 544 14.25 -28.36 17.72
N SER A 545 13.87 -27.95 18.93
CA SER A 545 13.93 -28.79 20.13
C SER A 545 12.92 -29.93 20.10
N ILE A 546 11.68 -29.67 19.68
CA ILE A 546 10.63 -30.69 19.55
C ILE A 546 11.01 -31.72 18.48
N ALA A 547 11.49 -31.28 17.32
CA ALA A 547 11.98 -32.15 16.26
C ALA A 547 13.18 -32.99 16.74
N THR A 548 14.12 -32.41 17.49
CA THR A 548 15.24 -33.15 18.07
C THR A 548 14.76 -34.24 19.03
N MET A 549 13.80 -33.91 19.91
CA MET A 549 13.19 -34.85 20.84
C MET A 549 12.44 -35.97 20.09
N LEU A 550 11.63 -35.61 19.09
CA LEU A 550 10.74 -36.55 18.41
C LEU A 550 11.44 -37.37 17.32
N ASN A 551 12.57 -36.94 16.76
CA ASN A 551 13.32 -37.73 15.78
C ASN A 551 13.72 -39.13 16.29
N GLN A 552 13.86 -39.30 17.61
CA GLN A 552 14.10 -40.60 18.26
C GLN A 552 12.84 -41.28 18.79
N HIS A 553 11.69 -40.59 18.73
CA HIS A 553 10.42 -41.07 19.24
C HIS A 553 9.73 -42.02 18.24
N PRO A 554 9.07 -43.11 18.67
CA PRO A 554 8.40 -44.05 17.76
C PRO A 554 7.36 -43.38 16.84
N ARG A 555 6.63 -42.38 17.34
CA ARG A 555 5.68 -41.59 16.56
C ARG A 555 6.28 -40.34 15.90
N GLY A 556 7.57 -40.05 16.04
CA GLY A 556 8.15 -38.87 15.44
C GLY A 556 8.30 -38.97 13.92
N GLN A 557 7.88 -37.93 13.22
CA GLN A 557 8.24 -37.68 11.82
C GLN A 557 9.65 -37.08 11.79
N ALA A 558 10.53 -37.66 10.96
CA ALA A 558 11.92 -37.23 10.86
C ALA A 558 12.01 -35.85 10.21
N ILE A 559 12.71 -34.91 10.86
CA ILE A 559 12.99 -33.56 10.37
C ILE A 559 14.50 -33.29 10.40
N ASP A 560 15.03 -32.63 9.37
CA ASP A 560 16.41 -32.16 9.37
C ASP A 560 16.59 -30.94 10.29
N VAL A 561 17.03 -31.20 11.53
CA VAL A 561 17.28 -30.17 12.53
C VAL A 561 18.44 -29.25 12.14
N SER A 562 19.42 -29.73 11.37
CA SER A 562 20.53 -28.88 10.90
C SER A 562 20.01 -27.82 9.94
N SER A 563 19.12 -28.21 9.03
CA SER A 563 18.41 -27.28 8.15
C SER A 563 17.55 -26.29 8.96
N LEU A 564 16.73 -26.78 9.91
CA LEU A 564 15.93 -25.90 10.78
C LEU A 564 16.77 -24.87 11.54
N ASN A 565 17.99 -25.22 11.95
CA ASN A 565 18.90 -24.29 12.62
C ASN A 565 19.35 -23.15 11.70
N GLN A 566 19.54 -23.41 10.40
CA GLN A 566 19.88 -22.36 9.42
C GLN A 566 18.72 -21.38 9.23
N PHE A 567 17.48 -21.87 9.15
CA PHE A 567 16.29 -21.01 9.11
C PHE A 567 16.10 -20.23 10.42
N SER A 568 16.40 -20.85 11.55
CA SER A 568 16.41 -20.15 12.84
C SER A 568 17.45 -19.03 12.90
N GLN A 569 18.65 -19.21 12.32
CA GLN A 569 19.68 -18.17 12.24
C GLN A 569 19.23 -16.98 11.38
N TYR A 570 18.52 -17.25 10.27
CA TYR A 570 17.88 -16.19 9.49
C TYR A 570 16.93 -15.36 10.37
N PHE A 571 15.99 -16.03 11.04
CA PHE A 571 15.01 -15.35 11.89
C PHE A 571 15.62 -14.70 13.13
N GLU A 572 16.76 -15.18 13.64
CA GLU A 572 17.48 -14.53 14.74
C GLU A 572 17.92 -13.12 14.33
N VAL A 573 18.46 -12.97 13.12
CA VAL A 573 18.82 -11.65 12.57
C VAL A 573 17.58 -10.82 12.25
N VAL A 574 16.57 -11.41 11.61
CA VAL A 574 15.32 -10.70 11.28
C VAL A 574 14.64 -10.17 12.53
N ARG A 575 14.61 -10.94 13.62
CA ARG A 575 14.01 -10.55 14.89
C ARG A 575 14.66 -9.30 15.48
N GLU A 576 15.97 -9.07 15.25
CA GLU A 576 16.64 -7.83 15.66
C GLU A 576 16.04 -6.59 14.98
N PHE A 577 15.59 -6.72 13.73
CA PHE A 577 14.94 -5.61 13.01
C PHE A 577 13.62 -5.20 13.66
N TYR A 578 13.00 -6.11 14.40
CA TYR A 578 11.72 -5.90 15.08
C TYR A 578 11.88 -5.69 16.59
N ALA A 579 13.10 -5.44 17.10
CA ALA A 579 13.36 -5.28 18.52
C ALA A 579 12.41 -4.32 19.27
N PRO A 580 11.95 -3.18 18.69
CA PRO A 580 10.98 -2.30 19.35
C PRO A 580 9.60 -2.93 19.61
N PHE A 581 9.27 -4.02 18.91
CA PHE A 581 7.98 -4.70 18.99
C PHE A 581 8.04 -5.98 19.84
N GLU A 582 9.19 -6.28 20.45
CA GLU A 582 9.37 -7.44 21.31
C GLU A 582 8.38 -7.47 22.47
N THR A 583 7.91 -8.68 22.77
CA THR A 583 7.18 -8.92 24.01
C THR A 583 8.09 -8.63 25.20
N GLU A 584 7.56 -7.95 26.21
CA GLU A 584 8.34 -7.59 27.39
C GLU A 584 8.56 -8.76 28.35
N LEU A 585 7.90 -9.90 28.10
CA LEU A 585 8.09 -11.12 28.88
C LEU A 585 9.48 -11.71 28.56
N ARG A 586 10.33 -11.87 29.56
CA ARG A 586 11.70 -12.37 29.39
C ARG A 586 11.87 -13.87 29.64
N ALA A 587 10.91 -14.50 30.32
CA ALA A 587 10.91 -15.92 30.65
C ALA A 587 9.46 -16.41 30.79
N GLY A 588 9.23 -17.72 30.68
CA GLY A 588 7.91 -18.28 30.94
C GLY A 588 7.45 -18.03 32.37
N THR A 589 6.13 -18.01 32.56
CA THR A 589 5.49 -17.71 33.85
C THR A 589 4.33 -18.66 34.12
N ALA A 590 4.24 -19.14 35.37
CA ALA A 590 3.13 -19.95 35.85
C ALA A 590 1.88 -19.11 36.18
N GLU A 591 2.00 -17.79 36.28
CA GLU A 591 0.85 -16.90 36.55
C GLU A 591 -0.25 -17.03 35.48
N VAL A 592 0.10 -17.51 34.28
CA VAL A 592 -0.87 -17.77 33.21
C VAL A 592 -1.95 -18.76 33.62
N TYR A 593 -1.66 -19.69 34.54
CA TYR A 593 -2.65 -20.62 35.08
C TYR A 593 -3.65 -19.96 36.03
N GLU A 594 -3.37 -18.75 36.51
CA GLU A 594 -4.28 -17.97 37.34
C GLU A 594 -5.09 -16.97 36.49
N HIS A 595 -4.39 -16.13 35.72
CA HIS A 595 -5.02 -15.05 34.97
C HIS A 595 -5.57 -15.46 33.60
N GLU A 596 -5.08 -16.58 33.04
CA GLU A 596 -5.54 -17.14 31.76
C GLU A 596 -5.56 -16.10 30.62
N ILE A 597 -4.58 -15.19 30.59
CA ILE A 597 -4.45 -14.14 29.57
C ILE A 597 -3.73 -14.78 28.37
N PRO A 598 -4.33 -14.79 27.17
CA PRO A 598 -3.68 -15.32 25.97
C PRO A 598 -2.42 -14.56 25.59
N GLY A 599 -1.48 -15.23 24.90
CA GLY A 599 -0.19 -14.64 24.52
C GLY A 599 -0.32 -13.28 23.82
N GLY A 600 -1.10 -13.21 22.74
CA GLY A 600 -1.32 -11.96 22.00
C GLY A 600 -2.04 -10.87 22.82
N GLN A 601 -2.87 -11.22 23.80
CA GLN A 601 -3.49 -10.23 24.70
C GLN A 601 -2.46 -9.71 25.70
N TYR A 602 -1.56 -10.55 26.20
CA TYR A 602 -0.51 -10.13 27.13
C TYR A 602 0.41 -9.08 26.50
N SER A 603 0.85 -9.34 25.26
CA SER A 603 1.69 -8.40 24.49
C SER A 603 1.00 -7.05 24.20
N ASN A 604 -0.33 -6.99 24.24
CA ASN A 604 -1.11 -5.76 24.01
C ASN A 604 -1.55 -5.05 25.31
N LEU A 605 -1.87 -5.80 26.37
CA LEU A 605 -2.50 -5.28 27.59
C LEU A 605 -1.56 -4.35 28.37
N ARG A 606 -0.26 -4.67 28.42
CA ARG A 606 0.72 -3.83 29.12
C ARG A 606 0.99 -2.51 28.38
N PRO A 607 1.21 -2.47 27.05
CA PRO A 607 1.22 -1.21 26.30
C PRO A 607 -0.05 -0.37 26.47
N GLN A 608 -1.23 -1.00 26.54
CA GLN A 608 -2.49 -0.31 26.82
C GLN A 608 -2.51 0.29 28.24
N ALA A 609 -2.06 -0.45 29.25
CA ALA A 609 -1.92 0.06 30.61
C ALA A 609 -0.97 1.26 30.66
N ARG A 610 0.17 1.20 29.96
CA ARG A 610 1.13 2.31 29.81
C ARG A 610 0.49 3.55 29.18
N ALA A 611 -0.25 3.37 28.08
CA ALA A 611 -0.95 4.48 27.42
C ALA A 611 -1.98 5.17 28.33
N LEU A 612 -2.54 4.44 29.30
CA LEU A 612 -3.47 4.95 30.31
C LEU A 612 -2.79 5.43 31.60
N GLY A 613 -1.45 5.37 31.69
CA GLY A 613 -0.71 5.73 32.90
C GLY A 613 -0.84 4.73 34.05
N LEU A 614 -1.22 3.49 33.77
CA LEU A 614 -1.47 2.40 34.74
C LEU A 614 -0.35 1.34 34.75
N GLU A 615 0.80 1.63 34.14
CA GLU A 615 1.88 0.66 34.02
C GLU A 615 2.41 0.19 35.38
N ASP A 616 2.58 1.11 36.34
CA ASP A 616 3.03 0.80 37.69
C ASP A 616 2.00 -0.04 38.49
N GLU A 617 0.76 -0.14 37.99
CA GLU A 617 -0.34 -0.90 38.59
C GLU A 617 -0.67 -2.18 37.81
N PHE A 618 0.24 -2.67 36.95
CA PHE A 618 -0.03 -3.82 36.09
C PHE A 618 -0.39 -5.11 36.87
N GLU A 619 0.17 -5.29 38.07
CA GLU A 619 -0.22 -6.38 38.97
C GLU A 619 -1.70 -6.30 39.40
N THR A 620 -2.19 -5.08 39.64
CA THR A 620 -3.61 -4.83 39.91
C THR A 620 -4.46 -5.10 38.67
N VAL A 621 -3.98 -4.75 37.47
CA VAL A 621 -4.65 -5.08 36.20
C VAL A 621 -4.81 -6.60 36.05
N LYS A 622 -3.76 -7.40 36.32
CA LYS A 622 -3.86 -8.87 36.27
C LYS A 622 -4.86 -9.43 37.27
N LYS A 623 -4.88 -8.92 38.51
CA LYS A 623 -5.88 -9.32 39.53
C LYS A 623 -7.30 -8.96 39.11
N ASN A 624 -7.51 -7.77 38.56
CA ASN A 624 -8.79 -7.35 38.04
C ASN A 624 -9.20 -8.19 36.82
N TYR A 625 -8.26 -8.63 35.98
CA TYR A 625 -8.55 -9.55 34.88
C TYR A 625 -9.15 -10.88 35.37
N ILE A 626 -8.58 -11.46 36.44
CA ILE A 626 -9.13 -12.66 37.10
C ILE A 626 -10.54 -12.39 37.64
N ALA A 627 -10.71 -11.29 38.38
CA ALA A 627 -11.99 -10.93 38.99
C ALA A 627 -13.07 -10.71 37.94
N VAL A 628 -12.74 -10.04 36.82
CA VAL A 628 -13.65 -9.81 35.71
C VAL A 628 -14.02 -11.13 35.02
N ASN A 629 -13.07 -12.04 34.79
CA ASN A 629 -13.40 -13.34 34.21
C ASN A 629 -14.45 -14.09 35.06
N GLN A 630 -14.27 -14.11 36.38
CA GLN A 630 -15.24 -14.73 37.29
C GLN A 630 -16.59 -13.98 37.28
N LEU A 631 -16.57 -12.65 37.32
CA LEU A 631 -17.76 -11.81 37.28
C LEU A 631 -18.58 -12.02 36.01
N LEU A 632 -17.93 -12.24 34.87
CA LEU A 632 -18.58 -12.52 33.59
C LEU A 632 -18.97 -14.01 33.42
N GLY A 633 -18.77 -14.83 34.44
CA GLY A 633 -19.23 -16.21 34.50
C GLY A 633 -18.22 -17.27 34.04
N ASP A 634 -16.91 -17.00 34.11
CA ASP A 634 -15.81 -17.85 33.63
C ASP A 634 -15.89 -18.11 32.12
N LEU A 635 -15.23 -17.26 31.33
CA LEU A 635 -15.31 -17.23 29.88
C LEU A 635 -14.14 -17.97 29.22
N VAL A 636 -14.40 -18.50 28.03
CA VAL A 636 -13.34 -18.74 27.05
C VAL A 636 -12.79 -17.38 26.63
N LYS A 637 -11.48 -17.16 26.81
CA LYS A 637 -10.82 -15.87 26.58
C LYS A 637 -9.90 -15.94 25.36
N VAL A 638 -10.43 -15.59 24.20
CA VAL A 638 -9.68 -15.38 22.95
C VAL A 638 -10.10 -14.04 22.40
N THR A 639 -9.38 -13.45 21.45
CA THR A 639 -9.93 -12.29 20.74
C THR A 639 -11.32 -12.67 20.18
N PRO A 640 -12.38 -11.86 20.38
CA PRO A 640 -12.41 -10.58 21.09
C PRO A 640 -12.85 -10.67 22.57
N SER A 641 -13.28 -11.83 23.08
CA SER A 641 -13.68 -12.00 24.49
C SER A 641 -12.56 -11.67 25.49
N SER A 642 -11.30 -12.00 25.16
CA SER A 642 -10.13 -11.62 25.97
C SER A 642 -9.93 -10.11 26.07
N LYS A 643 -10.31 -9.36 25.02
CA LYS A 643 -10.30 -7.89 25.02
C LYS A 643 -11.40 -7.34 25.91
N VAL A 644 -12.61 -7.92 25.89
CA VAL A 644 -13.71 -7.50 26.80
C VAL A 644 -13.23 -7.58 28.27
N VAL A 645 -12.62 -8.71 28.65
CA VAL A 645 -12.07 -8.87 30.00
C VAL A 645 -10.96 -7.86 30.28
N GLY A 646 -10.07 -7.60 29.32
CA GLY A 646 -8.98 -6.65 29.43
C GLY A 646 -9.44 -5.19 29.60
N ASP A 647 -10.38 -4.74 28.77
CA ASP A 647 -10.93 -3.38 28.81
C ASP A 647 -11.61 -3.10 30.16
N VAL A 648 -12.38 -4.06 30.68
CA VAL A 648 -13.04 -3.93 31.99
C VAL A 648 -12.01 -3.98 33.13
N ALA A 649 -10.96 -4.81 33.02
CA ALA A 649 -9.90 -4.86 34.02
C ALA A 649 -9.14 -3.51 34.09
N LEU A 650 -8.81 -2.90 32.95
CA LEU A 650 -8.21 -1.57 32.88
C LEU A 650 -9.15 -0.49 33.42
N PHE A 651 -10.44 -0.55 33.06
CA PHE A 651 -11.47 0.36 33.57
C PHE A 651 -11.58 0.29 35.09
N MET A 652 -11.61 -0.92 35.67
CA MET A 652 -11.63 -1.12 37.12
C MET A 652 -10.38 -0.55 37.80
N THR A 653 -9.19 -0.80 37.24
CA THR A 653 -7.93 -0.29 37.80
C THR A 653 -7.84 1.24 37.75
N SER A 654 -8.26 1.84 36.62
CA SER A 654 -8.27 3.29 36.43
C SER A 654 -9.20 3.99 37.42
N ASN A 655 -10.38 3.42 37.66
CA ASN A 655 -11.42 4.01 38.51
C ASN A 655 -11.39 3.52 39.96
N LYS A 656 -10.40 2.71 40.36
CA LYS A 656 -10.27 2.10 41.69
C LYS A 656 -11.53 1.34 42.13
N LEU A 657 -12.13 0.61 41.19
CA LEU A 657 -13.36 -0.17 41.42
C LEU A 657 -13.04 -1.63 41.73
N THR A 658 -13.86 -2.23 42.59
CA THR A 658 -13.89 -3.67 42.83
C THR A 658 -14.96 -4.36 41.97
N ALA A 659 -14.94 -5.70 41.88
CA ALA A 659 -15.99 -6.44 41.18
C ALA A 659 -17.37 -6.21 41.82
N GLU A 660 -17.43 -6.05 43.14
CA GLU A 660 -18.64 -5.74 43.89
C GLU A 660 -19.18 -4.33 43.55
N ASP A 661 -18.30 -3.35 43.30
CA ASP A 661 -18.72 -2.02 42.84
C ASP A 661 -19.45 -2.09 41.50
N LEU A 662 -19.03 -2.97 40.58
CA LEU A 662 -19.71 -3.12 39.28
C LEU A 662 -21.14 -3.66 39.43
N ILE A 663 -21.37 -4.51 40.43
CA ILE A 663 -22.69 -5.06 40.74
C ILE A 663 -23.54 -4.02 41.47
N THR A 664 -23.01 -3.42 42.53
CA THR A 664 -23.77 -2.53 43.43
C THR A 664 -24.02 -1.15 42.81
N ARG A 665 -23.04 -0.60 42.10
CA ARG A 665 -23.05 0.77 41.54
C ARG A 665 -23.13 0.80 40.02
N GLY A 666 -23.35 -0.34 39.35
CA GLY A 666 -23.36 -0.45 37.89
C GLY A 666 -24.30 0.54 37.18
N ASP A 667 -25.40 0.93 37.81
CA ASP A 667 -26.37 1.89 37.26
C ASP A 667 -25.77 3.30 37.09
N GLU A 668 -24.78 3.66 37.91
CA GLU A 668 -24.08 4.94 37.91
C GLU A 668 -22.87 4.95 36.95
N LEU A 669 -22.38 3.78 36.55
CA LEU A 669 -21.14 3.64 35.79
C LEU A 669 -21.36 3.70 34.29
N SER A 670 -20.38 4.26 33.58
CA SER A 670 -20.32 4.23 32.11
C SER A 670 -19.31 3.17 31.68
N PHE A 671 -19.82 1.98 31.36
CA PHE A 671 -19.00 0.83 30.99
C PHE A 671 -18.34 0.97 29.61
N PRO A 672 -17.18 0.32 29.38
CA PRO A 672 -16.58 0.22 28.05
C PRO A 672 -17.54 -0.36 27.01
N GLU A 673 -17.47 0.12 25.77
CA GLU A 673 -18.33 -0.33 24.67
C GLU A 673 -18.18 -1.83 24.36
N SER A 674 -16.99 -2.39 24.57
CA SER A 674 -16.73 -3.82 24.40
C SER A 674 -17.55 -4.68 25.37
N LEU A 675 -17.76 -4.21 26.60
CA LEU A 675 -18.61 -4.90 27.58
C LEU A 675 -20.09 -4.82 27.21
N LYS A 676 -20.55 -3.66 26.76
CA LYS A 676 -21.93 -3.48 26.28
C LYS A 676 -22.21 -4.37 25.08
N SER A 677 -21.32 -4.37 24.09
CA SER A 677 -21.43 -5.21 22.90
C SER A 677 -21.45 -6.70 23.24
N PHE A 678 -20.62 -7.13 24.21
CA PHE A 678 -20.65 -8.50 24.73
C PHE A 678 -22.00 -8.87 25.32
N PHE A 679 -22.52 -8.07 26.25
CA PHE A 679 -23.80 -8.34 26.90
C PHE A 679 -25.01 -8.19 25.99
N ARG A 680 -24.91 -7.37 24.94
CA ARG A 680 -25.95 -7.24 23.92
C ARG A 680 -26.08 -8.51 23.06
N GLY A 681 -25.00 -9.29 22.94
CA GLY A 681 -24.96 -10.51 22.14
C GLY A 681 -24.14 -10.39 20.85
N ASP A 682 -23.45 -9.27 20.62
CA ASP A 682 -22.71 -9.00 19.37
C ASP A 682 -21.53 -9.95 19.15
N LEU A 683 -21.01 -10.55 20.23
CA LEU A 683 -19.92 -11.53 20.20
C LEU A 683 -20.45 -12.98 20.20
N GLY A 684 -21.77 -13.18 20.17
CA GLY A 684 -22.40 -14.48 20.35
C GLY A 684 -22.72 -14.82 21.80
N GLN A 685 -22.99 -16.09 22.07
CA GLN A 685 -23.50 -16.56 23.36
C GLN A 685 -22.42 -17.30 24.17
N PRO A 686 -22.16 -16.93 25.44
CA PRO A 686 -21.31 -17.69 26.33
C PRO A 686 -21.90 -19.06 26.68
N PHE A 687 -21.04 -20.06 26.83
CA PHE A 687 -21.44 -21.32 27.46
C PHE A 687 -21.95 -21.06 28.88
N GLY A 688 -23.18 -21.51 29.19
CA GLY A 688 -23.84 -21.26 30.47
C GLY A 688 -24.63 -19.95 30.57
N GLY A 689 -24.67 -19.11 29.53
CA GLY A 689 -25.43 -17.86 29.50
C GLY A 689 -24.73 -16.67 30.19
N PHE A 690 -25.35 -15.50 30.12
CA PHE A 690 -24.85 -14.26 30.73
C PHE A 690 -25.30 -14.14 32.21
N PRO A 691 -24.49 -13.50 33.08
CA PRO A 691 -24.95 -13.07 34.39
C PRO A 691 -26.05 -11.98 34.29
N GLU A 692 -27.32 -12.39 34.37
CA GLU A 692 -28.50 -11.55 34.08
C GLU A 692 -28.53 -10.21 34.83
N ALA A 693 -28.22 -10.23 36.13
CA ALA A 693 -28.24 -9.01 36.96
C ALA A 693 -27.21 -7.96 36.49
N LEU A 694 -26.02 -8.41 36.07
CA LEU A 694 -24.99 -7.52 35.54
C LEU A 694 -25.32 -7.08 34.11
N GLN A 695 -25.85 -7.99 33.29
CA GLN A 695 -26.29 -7.68 31.92
C GLN A 695 -27.31 -6.53 31.92
N ALA A 696 -28.31 -6.59 32.79
CA ALA A 696 -29.32 -5.53 32.91
C ALA A 696 -28.71 -4.16 33.27
N LYS A 697 -27.76 -4.13 34.21
CA LYS A 697 -27.07 -2.90 34.64
C LYS A 697 -26.16 -2.31 33.57
N VAL A 698 -25.50 -3.14 32.78
CA VAL A 698 -24.62 -2.69 31.70
C VAL A 698 -25.43 -2.14 30.52
N LEU A 699 -26.52 -2.83 30.14
CA LEU A 699 -27.32 -2.48 28.97
C LEU A 699 -28.30 -1.33 29.23
N LYS A 700 -28.72 -1.09 30.48
CA LYS A 700 -29.57 0.05 30.86
C LYS A 700 -30.83 0.19 29.99
N GLY A 701 -31.44 -0.94 29.63
CA GLY A 701 -32.63 -1.00 28.79
C GLY A 701 -32.37 -1.21 27.29
N GLU A 702 -31.11 -1.29 26.83
CA GLU A 702 -30.77 -1.79 25.49
C GLU A 702 -31.21 -3.26 25.34
N GLU A 703 -31.77 -3.60 24.19
CA GLU A 703 -32.29 -4.95 23.90
C GLU A 703 -31.15 -5.92 23.55
N ALA A 704 -30.97 -6.94 24.40
CA ALA A 704 -30.07 -8.06 24.13
C ALA A 704 -30.72 -9.09 23.18
N TYR A 705 -29.90 -9.85 22.47
CA TYR A 705 -30.37 -10.89 21.56
C TYR A 705 -29.54 -12.17 21.66
N THR A 706 -30.17 -13.29 21.25
CA THR A 706 -29.62 -14.65 21.36
C THR A 706 -29.38 -15.33 20.02
N CYS A 707 -29.91 -14.78 18.93
CA CYS A 707 -29.63 -15.25 17.58
C CYS A 707 -28.20 -14.87 17.14
N ARG A 708 -27.74 -15.45 16.03
CA ARG A 708 -26.40 -15.16 15.52
C ARG A 708 -26.34 -13.70 15.03
N PRO A 709 -25.33 -12.90 15.42
CA PRO A 709 -25.22 -11.49 15.01
C PRO A 709 -25.38 -11.27 13.51
N ASN A 710 -24.78 -12.13 12.68
CA ASN A 710 -24.83 -12.06 11.22
C ASN A 710 -26.27 -12.09 10.66
N GLN A 711 -27.21 -12.78 11.33
CA GLN A 711 -28.61 -12.89 10.89
C GLN A 711 -29.40 -11.59 11.03
N ARG A 712 -28.87 -10.63 11.80
CA ARG A 712 -29.48 -9.32 12.00
C ARG A 712 -28.95 -8.26 11.04
N ILE A 713 -27.93 -8.60 10.25
CA ILE A 713 -27.30 -7.68 9.31
C ILE A 713 -27.91 -7.94 7.93
N ASP A 714 -28.38 -6.88 7.30
CA ASP A 714 -28.94 -6.96 5.96
C ASP A 714 -27.90 -7.50 4.96
N ALA A 715 -28.36 -8.28 4.00
CA ALA A 715 -27.52 -8.77 2.92
C ALA A 715 -26.97 -7.59 2.10
N ILE A 716 -25.69 -7.67 1.74
CA ILE A 716 -25.04 -6.71 0.85
C ILE A 716 -25.12 -7.23 -0.58
N ASP A 717 -25.49 -6.36 -1.52
CA ASP A 717 -25.35 -6.62 -2.95
C ASP A 717 -23.86 -6.55 -3.32
N MET A 718 -23.24 -7.72 -3.43
CA MET A 718 -21.80 -7.84 -3.66
C MET A 718 -21.39 -7.42 -5.07
N GLU A 719 -22.29 -7.51 -6.06
CA GLU A 719 -22.00 -7.16 -7.45
C GLU A 719 -22.04 -5.64 -7.62
N GLN A 720 -23.15 -5.01 -7.21
CA GLN A 720 -23.26 -3.55 -7.26
C GLN A 720 -22.22 -2.88 -6.36
N GLY A 721 -22.01 -3.41 -5.14
CA GLY A 721 -21.03 -2.86 -4.22
C GLY A 721 -19.58 -2.96 -4.73
N PHE A 722 -19.26 -3.96 -5.56
CA PHE A 722 -17.94 -4.06 -6.19
C PHE A 722 -17.75 -3.02 -7.30
N GLU A 723 -18.78 -2.75 -8.11
CA GLU A 723 -18.74 -1.70 -9.13
C GLU A 723 -18.63 -0.28 -8.51
N ASP A 724 -19.35 -0.04 -7.41
CA ASP A 724 -19.25 1.22 -6.65
C ASP A 724 -17.84 1.39 -6.04
N PHE A 725 -17.27 0.30 -5.54
CA PHE A 725 -15.89 0.26 -5.03
C PHE A 725 -14.88 0.57 -6.15
N ARG A 726 -15.01 -0.03 -7.33
CA ARG A 726 -14.14 0.27 -8.47
C ARG A 726 -14.29 1.71 -8.96
N SER A 727 -15.50 2.26 -8.94
CA SER A 727 -15.74 3.66 -9.26
C SER A 727 -15.01 4.61 -8.30
N SER A 728 -14.91 4.23 -7.02
CA SER A 728 -14.26 5.04 -5.97
C SER A 728 -12.73 4.89 -5.93
N PHE A 729 -12.21 3.67 -6.15
CA PHE A 729 -10.79 3.33 -5.94
C PHE A 729 -10.01 3.00 -7.24
N GLY A 730 -10.72 2.83 -8.36
CA GLY A 730 -10.19 2.61 -9.69
C GLY A 730 -10.48 1.22 -10.26
N ASP A 731 -10.65 1.16 -11.58
CA ASP A 731 -11.06 -0.04 -12.34
C ASP A 731 -10.13 -1.26 -12.25
N HIS A 732 -8.91 -1.07 -11.80
CA HIS A 732 -7.91 -2.15 -11.70
C HIS A 732 -7.98 -2.90 -10.38
N ARG A 733 -8.83 -2.46 -9.44
CA ARG A 733 -8.95 -3.06 -8.11
C ARG A 733 -9.69 -4.38 -8.18
N SER A 734 -9.20 -5.33 -7.40
CA SER A 734 -9.70 -6.70 -7.38
C SER A 734 -10.89 -6.89 -6.43
N PHE A 735 -11.65 -7.97 -6.60
CA PHE A 735 -12.75 -8.32 -5.70
C PHE A 735 -12.23 -8.66 -4.29
N GLU A 736 -11.03 -9.24 -4.19
CA GLU A 736 -10.36 -9.48 -2.92
C GLU A 736 -10.09 -8.19 -2.13
N GLU A 737 -9.73 -7.11 -2.83
CA GLU A 737 -9.58 -5.79 -2.21
C GLU A 737 -10.90 -5.19 -1.79
N TYR A 738 -11.99 -5.45 -2.53
CA TYR A 738 -13.34 -5.08 -2.11
C TYR A 738 -13.74 -5.79 -0.80
N LEU A 739 -13.42 -7.07 -0.64
CA LEU A 739 -13.60 -7.79 0.63
C LEU A 739 -12.76 -7.15 1.75
N SER A 740 -11.50 -6.78 1.48
CA SER A 740 -10.70 -6.02 2.45
C SER A 740 -11.35 -4.70 2.86
N PHE A 741 -11.95 -3.99 1.89
CA PHE A 741 -12.67 -2.74 2.15
C PHE A 741 -13.94 -2.96 2.97
N ILE A 742 -14.75 -3.99 2.70
CA ILE A 742 -15.93 -4.31 3.51
C ILE A 742 -15.52 -4.61 4.96
N LEU A 743 -14.49 -5.43 5.14
CA LEU A 743 -14.03 -5.83 6.48
C LEU A 743 -13.39 -4.66 7.24
N TYR A 744 -12.67 -3.78 6.53
CA TYR A 744 -11.87 -2.71 7.11
C TYR A 744 -11.93 -1.40 6.30
N PRO A 745 -13.07 -0.68 6.24
CA PRO A 745 -13.25 0.43 5.31
C PRO A 745 -12.22 1.55 5.49
N LYS A 746 -12.03 2.01 6.73
CA LYS A 746 -11.09 3.09 7.05
C LYS A 746 -9.64 2.67 6.86
N VAL A 747 -9.28 1.44 7.27
CA VAL A 747 -7.91 0.92 7.13
C VAL A 747 -7.55 0.78 5.65
N TYR A 748 -8.47 0.24 4.85
CA TYR A 748 -8.26 0.08 3.41
C TYR A 748 -8.10 1.44 2.72
N GLN A 749 -8.92 2.43 3.09
CA GLN A 749 -8.77 3.81 2.59
C GLN A 749 -7.38 4.38 2.92
N ASP A 750 -6.94 4.25 4.18
CA ASP A 750 -5.63 4.75 4.61
C ASP A 750 -4.48 3.99 3.92
N PHE A 751 -4.61 2.68 3.73
CA PHE A 751 -3.68 1.85 2.94
C PHE A 751 -3.58 2.33 1.48
N VAL A 752 -4.71 2.58 0.80
CA VAL A 752 -4.70 3.09 -0.58
C VAL A 752 -4.09 4.49 -0.66
N GLN A 753 -4.28 5.34 0.35
CA GLN A 753 -3.61 6.65 0.40
C GLN A 753 -2.10 6.51 0.57
N ALA A 754 -1.63 5.59 1.43
CA ALA A 754 -0.22 5.27 1.57
C ALA A 754 0.37 4.74 0.25
N GLU A 755 -0.32 3.82 -0.44
CA GLU A 755 0.10 3.30 -1.75
C GLU A 755 0.16 4.39 -2.83
N LYS A 756 -0.81 5.31 -2.85
CA LYS A 756 -0.81 6.46 -3.77
C LYS A 756 0.39 7.37 -3.52
N ARG A 757 0.74 7.62 -2.26
CA ARG A 757 1.83 8.51 -1.86
C ARG A 757 3.22 7.88 -2.04
N TYR A 758 3.41 6.67 -1.50
CA TYR A 758 4.72 6.04 -1.38
C TYR A 758 4.95 4.88 -2.38
N GLY A 759 3.89 4.42 -3.04
CA GLY A 759 3.97 3.23 -3.89
C GLY A 759 3.98 1.95 -3.07
N ASP A 760 4.62 0.92 -3.62
CA ASP A 760 4.68 -0.39 -3.00
C ASP A 760 5.79 -0.44 -1.95
N LEU A 761 5.43 -0.33 -0.67
CA LEU A 761 6.40 -0.37 0.44
C LEU A 761 6.84 -1.79 0.80
N SER A 762 6.18 -2.85 0.31
CA SER A 762 6.53 -4.23 0.66
C SER A 762 7.86 -4.68 0.05
N VAL A 763 8.41 -3.94 -0.91
CA VAL A 763 9.70 -4.22 -1.57
C VAL A 763 10.90 -3.68 -0.78
N LEU A 764 10.68 -2.80 0.19
CA LEU A 764 11.77 -2.25 1.01
C LEU A 764 12.27 -3.32 1.99
N PRO A 765 13.60 -3.44 2.20
CA PRO A 765 14.14 -4.18 3.32
C PRO A 765 13.65 -3.61 4.66
N THR A 766 13.38 -4.48 5.63
CA THR A 766 12.79 -4.07 6.92
C THR A 766 13.58 -3.00 7.68
N PRO A 767 14.93 -3.04 7.75
CA PRO A 767 15.68 -1.95 8.36
C PRO A 767 15.42 -0.58 7.74
N ALA A 768 15.29 -0.51 6.40
CA ALA A 768 15.01 0.75 5.69
C ALA A 768 13.53 1.17 5.78
N PHE A 769 12.63 0.25 6.12
CA PHE A 769 11.23 0.54 6.38
C PHE A 769 11.02 1.13 7.79
N LEU A 770 11.74 0.59 8.79
CA LEU A 770 11.57 0.99 10.20
C LEU A 770 12.52 2.13 10.60
N TYR A 771 13.71 2.19 10.04
CA TYR A 771 14.77 3.08 10.52
C TYR A 771 15.30 3.99 9.40
N ALA A 772 15.78 5.16 9.79
CA ALA A 772 16.42 6.10 8.87
C ALA A 772 17.68 5.47 8.27
N LEU A 773 17.88 5.68 6.97
CA LEU A 773 19.14 5.34 6.32
C LEU A 773 20.25 6.24 6.86
N GLU A 774 21.44 5.68 7.04
CA GLU A 774 22.61 6.47 7.38
C GLU A 774 23.17 7.17 6.13
N PRO A 775 23.68 8.41 6.24
CA PRO A 775 24.38 9.05 5.13
C PRO A 775 25.53 8.19 4.59
N GLY A 776 25.55 7.94 3.28
CA GLY A 776 26.51 7.07 2.60
C GLY A 776 26.10 5.60 2.51
N GLN A 777 25.02 5.18 3.18
CA GLN A 777 24.50 3.81 3.09
C GLN A 777 23.83 3.58 1.73
N GLU A 778 24.26 2.55 1.00
CA GLU A 778 23.66 2.12 -0.26
C GLU A 778 22.63 1.00 -0.02
N LEU A 779 21.49 1.11 -0.69
CA LEU A 779 20.34 0.22 -0.60
C LEU A 779 19.96 -0.26 -2.00
N LEU A 780 19.86 -1.58 -2.17
CA LEU A 780 19.39 -2.20 -3.40
C LEU A 780 17.95 -2.66 -3.19
N ILE A 781 17.05 -2.21 -4.07
CA ILE A 781 15.61 -2.50 -3.99
C ILE A 781 15.14 -3.08 -5.33
N ASP A 782 14.76 -4.34 -5.33
CA ASP A 782 14.13 -4.97 -6.50
C ASP A 782 12.65 -4.59 -6.56
N ILE A 783 12.28 -3.80 -7.58
CA ILE A 783 10.90 -3.32 -7.77
C ILE A 783 10.12 -4.12 -8.82
N ASP A 784 10.82 -4.98 -9.55
CA ASP A 784 10.31 -5.82 -10.64
C ASP A 784 11.40 -6.79 -11.08
N ARG A 785 11.04 -7.85 -11.81
CA ARG A 785 12.04 -8.76 -12.39
C ARG A 785 13.00 -8.00 -13.31
N GLY A 786 14.29 -8.03 -12.99
CA GLY A 786 15.34 -7.33 -13.73
C GLY A 786 15.35 -5.80 -13.57
N LYS A 787 14.64 -5.25 -12.57
CA LYS A 787 14.66 -3.82 -12.25
C LYS A 787 15.00 -3.59 -10.78
N THR A 788 16.24 -3.17 -10.55
CA THR A 788 16.75 -2.81 -9.23
C THR A 788 16.96 -1.30 -9.15
N LEU A 789 16.54 -0.71 -8.03
CA LEU A 789 16.90 0.66 -7.66
C LEU A 789 18.09 0.60 -6.71
N ILE A 790 19.13 1.37 -7.01
CA ILE A 790 20.29 1.59 -6.16
C ILE A 790 20.12 2.99 -5.56
N ILE A 791 19.83 3.05 -4.26
CA ILE A 791 19.52 4.29 -3.53
C ILE A 791 20.58 4.50 -2.46
N GLU A 792 21.14 5.70 -2.38
CA GLU A 792 22.03 6.11 -1.30
C GLU A 792 21.56 7.45 -0.74
N LEU A 793 21.38 7.55 0.57
CA LEU A 793 21.15 8.84 1.23
C LEU A 793 22.49 9.60 1.30
N ARG A 794 22.55 10.84 0.83
CA ARG A 794 23.78 11.64 0.79
C ARG A 794 23.86 12.57 2.00
N TYR A 795 22.90 13.47 2.13
CA TYR A 795 22.79 14.40 3.25
C TYR A 795 21.39 15.03 3.31
N ILE A 796 21.09 15.67 4.43
CA ILE A 796 19.82 16.38 4.68
C ILE A 796 20.17 17.85 4.96
N GLU A 797 19.48 18.77 4.29
CA GLU A 797 19.67 20.20 4.54
C GLU A 797 19.03 20.64 5.87
N ALA A 798 19.45 21.82 6.34
CA ALA A 798 18.76 22.51 7.42
C ALA A 798 17.32 22.87 6.98
N PRO A 799 16.36 22.94 7.92
CA PRO A 799 15.00 23.32 7.60
C PRO A 799 14.95 24.79 7.15
N ASP A 800 14.10 25.09 6.18
CA ASP A 800 13.81 26.47 5.78
C ASP A 800 12.80 27.14 6.74
N GLU A 801 12.37 28.37 6.43
CA GLU A 801 11.44 29.15 7.25
C GLU A 801 10.05 28.50 7.40
N GLN A 802 9.69 27.61 6.48
CA GLN A 802 8.43 26.85 6.49
C GLN A 802 8.58 25.50 7.20
N GLY A 803 9.79 25.15 7.67
CA GLY A 803 10.08 23.86 8.26
C GLY A 803 10.35 22.75 7.23
N MET A 804 10.56 23.09 5.95
CA MET A 804 10.87 22.11 4.91
C MET A 804 12.36 21.80 4.91
N ARG A 805 12.70 20.51 4.89
CA ARG A 805 14.05 20.01 4.66
C ARG A 805 14.16 19.40 3.28
N ARG A 806 15.26 19.69 2.60
CA ARG A 806 15.62 19.00 1.36
C ARG A 806 16.52 17.81 1.67
N VAL A 807 16.07 16.62 1.28
CA VAL A 807 16.79 15.35 1.45
C VAL A 807 17.41 14.94 0.13
N HIS A 808 18.74 14.76 0.11
CA HIS A 808 19.50 14.45 -1.10
C HIS A 808 19.85 12.97 -1.16
N PHE A 809 19.53 12.33 -2.28
CA PHE A 809 19.81 10.94 -2.60
C PHE A 809 20.65 10.81 -3.87
N ARG A 810 21.32 9.66 -4.01
CA ARG A 810 21.82 9.15 -5.28
C ARG A 810 20.94 7.96 -5.68
N LEU A 811 20.24 8.06 -6.81
CA LEU A 811 19.38 7.00 -7.37
C LEU A 811 19.96 6.54 -8.72
N ASN A 812 20.39 5.28 -8.81
CA ASN A 812 21.01 4.69 -10.01
C ASN A 812 22.12 5.57 -10.60
N GLY A 813 22.99 6.09 -9.72
CA GLY A 813 24.10 6.97 -10.08
C GLY A 813 23.73 8.45 -10.28
N GLN A 814 22.47 8.85 -10.10
CA GLN A 814 22.01 10.22 -10.34
C GLN A 814 21.60 10.93 -9.06
N ALA A 815 21.98 12.20 -8.91
CA ALA A 815 21.50 13.04 -7.82
C ALA A 815 19.98 13.25 -7.91
N ARG A 816 19.30 13.12 -6.77
CA ARG A 816 17.88 13.39 -6.58
C ARG A 816 17.71 14.13 -5.26
N ALA A 817 16.74 15.02 -5.22
CA ALA A 817 16.34 15.68 -4.00
C ALA A 817 14.82 15.57 -3.86
N ILE A 818 14.37 15.42 -2.62
CA ILE A 818 12.96 15.49 -2.26
C ILE A 818 12.80 16.47 -1.10
N ASP A 819 11.67 17.16 -1.07
CA ASP A 819 11.36 18.11 -0.02
C ASP A 819 10.42 17.43 0.99
N VAL A 820 10.77 17.52 2.28
CA VAL A 820 10.11 16.83 3.39
C VAL A 820 9.83 17.84 4.50
N VAL A 821 8.59 17.87 4.98
CA VAL A 821 8.23 18.70 6.15
C VAL A 821 8.87 18.09 7.40
N ASP A 822 9.62 18.87 8.15
CA ASP A 822 10.09 18.52 9.50
C ASP A 822 8.99 18.80 10.53
N GLN A 823 8.34 17.74 11.00
CA GLN A 823 7.21 17.81 11.91
C GLN A 823 7.60 18.28 13.32
N SER A 824 8.89 18.35 13.65
CA SER A 824 9.36 18.89 14.93
C SER A 824 9.35 20.43 14.97
N ILE A 825 9.17 21.07 13.81
CA ILE A 825 9.22 22.53 13.67
C ILE A 825 7.81 23.04 13.39
N THR A 826 7.28 23.86 14.31
CA THR A 826 6.08 24.65 14.02
C THR A 826 6.45 25.72 12.99
N PRO A 827 5.83 25.75 11.80
CA PRO A 827 6.17 26.73 10.75
C PRO A 827 6.01 28.16 11.28
N LYS A 828 6.99 29.04 11.00
CA LYS A 828 6.87 30.47 11.36
C LYS A 828 5.83 31.20 10.51
N THR A 829 5.52 30.66 9.33
CA THR A 829 4.53 31.17 8.38
C THR A 829 3.54 30.07 8.05
N ARG A 830 2.27 30.30 8.39
CA ARG A 830 1.15 29.38 8.09
C ARG A 830 0.91 29.42 6.57
N ALA A 831 0.85 28.25 5.92
CA ALA A 831 0.31 28.17 4.56
C ALA A 831 -1.08 28.82 4.52
N HIS A 832 -1.38 29.57 3.46
CA HIS A 832 -2.67 30.24 3.32
C HIS A 832 -3.77 29.19 3.30
N ARG A 833 -4.86 29.48 4.02
CA ARG A 833 -6.01 28.57 4.13
C ARG A 833 -6.62 28.40 2.74
N LYS A 834 -7.07 27.20 2.39
CA LYS A 834 -7.78 26.95 1.12
C LYS A 834 -9.29 27.19 1.25
N VAL A 835 -9.95 27.42 0.11
CA VAL A 835 -11.42 27.42 0.00
C VAL A 835 -11.96 26.05 0.41
N GLU A 836 -12.96 26.01 1.30
CA GLU A 836 -13.55 24.78 1.84
C GLU A 836 -15.09 24.77 1.75
N ARG A 837 -15.70 25.93 1.49
CA ARG A 837 -17.15 26.17 1.56
C ARG A 837 -17.57 27.18 0.49
N ASP A 838 -18.84 27.20 0.11
CA ASP A 838 -19.36 28.13 -0.90
C ASP A 838 -19.35 29.61 -0.46
N SER A 839 -19.17 29.89 0.83
CA SER A 839 -18.96 31.25 1.35
C SER A 839 -17.54 31.77 1.15
N HIS A 840 -16.58 30.88 0.87
CA HIS A 840 -15.18 31.22 0.71
C HIS A 840 -14.89 31.63 -0.73
N ILE A 841 -14.28 32.80 -0.90
CA ILE A 841 -13.79 33.30 -2.18
C ILE A 841 -12.27 33.25 -2.16
N GLY A 842 -11.72 32.39 -3.02
CA GLY A 842 -10.28 32.20 -3.14
C GLY A 842 -9.70 32.74 -4.44
N ALA A 843 -8.37 32.66 -4.54
CA ALA A 843 -7.64 33.02 -5.74
C ALA A 843 -7.97 32.06 -6.91
N PRO A 844 -8.50 32.54 -8.05
CA PRO A 844 -8.79 31.68 -9.21
C PRO A 844 -7.53 31.12 -9.89
N LEU A 845 -6.37 31.71 -9.65
CA LEU A 845 -5.10 31.31 -10.24
C LEU A 845 -3.94 31.74 -9.33
N GLN A 846 -2.79 31.10 -9.52
CA GLN A 846 -1.56 31.48 -8.83
C GLN A 846 -1.05 32.83 -9.36
N GLY A 847 -0.73 33.75 -8.46
CA GLY A 847 -0.28 35.09 -8.81
C GLY A 847 0.07 35.91 -7.57
N LYS A 848 0.05 37.23 -7.73
CA LYS A 848 0.20 38.17 -6.62
C LYS A 848 -1.13 38.89 -6.39
N LEU A 849 -1.62 38.92 -5.15
CA LEU A 849 -2.76 39.75 -4.79
C LEU A 849 -2.31 41.22 -4.91
N SER A 850 -2.78 41.92 -5.94
CA SER A 850 -2.32 43.29 -6.23
C SER A 850 -3.10 44.32 -5.44
N ASP A 851 -4.41 44.09 -5.24
CA ASP A 851 -5.28 45.05 -4.54
C ASP A 851 -6.54 44.39 -3.94
N LEU A 852 -7.06 45.01 -2.87
CA LEU A 852 -8.33 44.64 -2.21
C LEU A 852 -9.31 45.81 -2.34
N MET A 853 -10.49 45.53 -2.89
CA MET A 853 -11.52 46.55 -3.17
C MET A 853 -12.64 46.57 -2.12
N VAL A 854 -12.53 45.73 -1.08
CA VAL A 854 -13.51 45.59 0.00
C VAL A 854 -12.83 45.49 1.35
N SER A 855 -13.56 45.85 2.41
CA SER A 855 -13.17 45.76 3.81
C SER A 855 -14.11 44.83 4.58
N VAL A 856 -13.63 44.31 5.71
CA VAL A 856 -14.47 43.54 6.64
C VAL A 856 -15.65 44.41 7.12
N GLY A 857 -16.87 43.87 6.99
CA GLY A 857 -18.12 44.54 7.30
C GLY A 857 -18.83 45.17 6.09
N ASP A 858 -18.20 45.21 4.91
CA ASP A 858 -18.82 45.78 3.72
C ASP A 858 -19.95 44.89 3.19
N ALA A 859 -21.08 45.50 2.87
CA ALA A 859 -22.16 44.86 2.13
C ALA A 859 -21.86 44.96 0.62
N VAL A 860 -21.81 43.82 -0.07
CA VAL A 860 -21.49 43.73 -1.50
C VAL A 860 -22.65 43.14 -2.27
N GLU A 861 -22.89 43.65 -3.47
CA GLU A 861 -23.86 43.07 -4.41
C GLU A 861 -23.19 42.04 -5.33
N LYS A 862 -24.00 41.16 -5.94
CA LYS A 862 -23.49 40.20 -6.94
C LYS A 862 -22.82 40.97 -8.10
N GLY A 863 -21.57 40.61 -8.40
CA GLY A 863 -20.75 41.25 -9.42
C GLY A 863 -19.90 42.42 -8.92
N ALA A 864 -20.01 42.81 -7.64
CA ALA A 864 -19.10 43.78 -7.04
C ALA A 864 -17.66 43.26 -7.04
N VAL A 865 -16.69 44.13 -7.31
CA VAL A 865 -15.27 43.76 -7.31
C VAL A 865 -14.79 43.54 -5.88
N LEU A 866 -14.14 42.40 -5.63
CA LEU A 866 -13.60 42.05 -4.31
C LEU A 866 -12.09 42.31 -4.25
N PHE A 867 -11.34 41.82 -5.22
CA PHE A 867 -9.88 41.95 -5.27
C PHE A 867 -9.33 41.72 -6.68
N VAL A 868 -8.04 42.04 -6.87
CA VAL A 868 -7.33 41.88 -8.14
C VAL A 868 -6.10 41.00 -7.96
N ILE A 869 -5.89 40.05 -8.86
CA ILE A 869 -4.69 39.21 -8.92
C ILE A 869 -3.89 39.54 -10.17
N GLU A 870 -2.60 39.80 -9.98
CA GLU A 870 -1.65 39.94 -11.07
C GLU A 870 -0.94 38.61 -11.34
N ALA A 871 -1.06 38.12 -12.58
CA ALA A 871 -0.31 36.97 -13.08
C ALA A 871 0.02 37.16 -14.55
N MET A 872 1.24 36.78 -14.97
CA MET A 872 1.68 36.90 -16.37
C MET A 872 1.58 38.32 -16.98
N LYS A 873 1.71 39.38 -16.16
CA LYS A 873 1.49 40.80 -16.54
C LYS A 873 0.04 41.13 -16.95
N MET A 874 -0.90 40.25 -16.60
CA MET A 874 -2.33 40.43 -16.73
C MET A 874 -2.96 40.57 -15.35
N GLU A 875 -3.85 41.55 -15.21
CA GLU A 875 -4.65 41.73 -14.01
C GLU A 875 -5.99 40.99 -14.17
N THR A 876 -6.30 40.13 -13.21
CA THR A 876 -7.58 39.41 -13.13
C THR A 876 -8.38 39.95 -11.97
N THR A 877 -9.50 40.60 -12.28
CA THR A 877 -10.43 41.14 -11.29
C THR A 877 -11.40 40.05 -10.85
N VAL A 878 -11.49 39.79 -9.54
CA VAL A 878 -12.38 38.79 -8.95
C VAL A 878 -13.59 39.48 -8.33
N THR A 879 -14.78 39.05 -8.71
CA THR A 879 -16.06 39.65 -8.30
C THR A 879 -16.89 38.74 -7.40
N ALA A 880 -17.77 39.33 -6.58
CA ALA A 880 -18.67 38.62 -5.70
C ALA A 880 -19.68 37.74 -6.48
N PRO A 881 -19.75 36.42 -6.22
CA PRO A 881 -20.69 35.54 -6.93
C PRO A 881 -22.15 35.71 -6.48
N ARG A 882 -22.36 36.28 -5.29
CA ARG A 882 -23.66 36.60 -4.69
C ARG A 882 -23.59 37.87 -3.86
N ALA A 883 -24.75 38.41 -3.49
CA ALA A 883 -24.82 39.49 -2.51
C ALA A 883 -24.56 38.94 -1.10
N GLY A 884 -23.91 39.73 -0.23
CA GLY A 884 -23.55 39.29 1.11
C GLY A 884 -22.73 40.34 1.86
N ILE A 885 -22.31 39.99 3.08
CA ILE A 885 -21.44 40.82 3.91
C ILE A 885 -20.06 40.16 3.99
N VAL A 886 -19.00 40.95 3.83
CA VAL A 886 -17.62 40.50 4.00
C VAL A 886 -17.35 40.25 5.49
N GLU A 887 -17.30 38.99 5.90
CA GLU A 887 -17.08 38.60 7.30
C GLU A 887 -15.59 38.64 7.65
N ASP A 888 -14.74 38.11 6.77
CA ASP A 888 -13.30 38.01 6.99
C ASP A 888 -12.51 38.25 5.70
N ILE A 889 -11.34 38.86 5.85
CA ILE A 889 -10.30 38.94 4.81
C ILE A 889 -9.03 38.28 5.38
N PHE A 890 -8.51 37.27 4.68
CA PHE A 890 -7.44 36.41 5.18
C PHE A 890 -6.05 36.76 4.65
N LEU A 891 -5.96 37.47 3.52
CA LEU A 891 -4.72 37.81 2.82
C LEU A 891 -4.69 39.30 2.45
N GLN A 892 -3.50 39.87 2.29
CA GLN A 892 -3.29 41.30 2.07
C GLN A 892 -2.63 41.61 0.71
N PRO A 893 -2.82 42.81 0.15
CA PRO A 893 -2.17 43.20 -1.10
C PRO A 893 -0.66 43.12 -0.94
N GLY A 894 0.00 42.43 -1.87
CA GLY A 894 1.41 42.06 -1.78
C GLY A 894 1.66 40.56 -1.63
N ASP A 895 0.70 39.82 -1.08
CA ASP A 895 0.84 38.39 -0.83
C ASP A 895 0.88 37.58 -2.13
N LEU A 896 1.72 36.54 -2.15
CA LEU A 896 1.74 35.55 -3.23
C LEU A 896 0.66 34.50 -2.93
N VAL A 897 -0.26 34.35 -3.88
CA VAL A 897 -1.41 33.45 -3.74
C VAL A 897 -1.29 32.30 -4.72
N ALA A 898 -1.63 31.09 -4.28
CA ALA A 898 -1.86 29.92 -5.10
C ALA A 898 -3.35 29.72 -5.37
N THR A 899 -3.70 28.94 -6.40
CA THR A 899 -5.10 28.61 -6.69
C THR A 899 -5.81 28.08 -5.44
N ASP A 900 -7.03 28.58 -5.22
CA ASP A 900 -7.89 28.30 -4.06
C ASP A 900 -7.38 28.81 -2.71
N ASP A 901 -6.34 29.63 -2.64
CA ASP A 901 -6.02 30.36 -1.40
C ASP A 901 -7.20 31.27 -1.05
N LEU A 902 -7.78 31.07 0.13
CA LEU A 902 -8.89 31.83 0.67
C LEU A 902 -8.46 33.27 0.90
N ILE A 903 -9.14 34.22 0.26
CA ILE A 903 -8.89 35.66 0.42
C ILE A 903 -10.05 36.31 1.18
N VAL A 904 -11.31 36.04 0.80
CA VAL A 904 -12.50 36.66 1.39
C VAL A 904 -13.53 35.61 1.80
N ASN A 905 -14.17 35.77 2.96
CA ASN A 905 -15.36 35.02 3.34
C ASN A 905 -16.61 35.91 3.28
N LEU A 906 -17.60 35.49 2.50
CA LEU A 906 -18.88 36.19 2.30
C LEU A 906 -20.01 35.43 2.99
N ILE A 907 -20.67 36.05 3.96
CA ILE A 907 -21.88 35.51 4.59
C ILE A 907 -23.13 36.12 3.95
N ASP A 908 -24.25 35.42 4.03
CA ASP A 908 -25.53 35.97 3.59
C ASP A 908 -25.86 37.24 4.40
N SER A 909 -26.35 38.26 3.70
CA SER A 909 -26.73 39.56 4.26
C SER A 909 -27.97 39.52 5.15
#